data_AF-A0A1V6CFK0-F1
#
_entry.id   AF-A0A1V6CFK0-F1
#
_cell.length_a   1.000
_cell.length_b   1.000
_cell.length_c   1.000
_cell.angle_alpha   90.00
_cell.angle_beta   90.00
_cell.angle_gamma   90.00
#
_symmetry.space_group_name_H-M   'P 1'
#
loop_
_entity.id
_entity.type
_entity.pdbx_description
1 polymer ?
#
loop_
_entity_poly.entity_id
_entity_poly.type
_entity_poly.pdbx_seq_one_letter_code
_entity_poly.pdbx_strand_id
1 'polypeptide(L)'
;MRNHIKCSSVIKGLVFWTLLTCLLPFFSYGQTCSYRVLPLGDSITLGVGSSDLSSYRKSLASMLDINTNYSFDFVGSLNAGPETFDNDHEGHGGWTASQLAVNIFSWLRNNPAEIVLLHAGTNSLTISPSGVEAILNEIDRFSPDTWVILALIINQDPYNATVTIFNNNLLAMAQNRINNGDKIIIVDQEGALIYPDDLADPLHPNDEGYSKMAQVWETALEPLANDLCNGPPHIIASAVAPKTLGIVTVPYTYQVRAYGNPAILYELTSAPGGMTINPATGLISWTPTATGSFNVTVRVSNSFGSDTQSFVIDVRNPATTELVIDDGQPGTIPVGKWIESTGPNPYGGRSLYSTTRSDNYTFEAARSGLQEVYLWWTTYSNRNTNVPIQIYDGAASSTVYVNQRLNGGQWNYLGTYNFSGVARVQIISTESTLTTCADAVRFVPIGSSAPTITSDPITTGSVGLPYTYDVQAYGSPTLLYELTSAPGGMTINPATGLISWTPTATGSFNVTVRVSNSFGSDTQSFVIDVEITTVRYTTVAIQNEQFYINDHLTYEGRTWNGNIIEGLLFNARLVNGIFDDLNPQTVNLWKYPDTGIWDPNRNTSEFVNAMQEWRNQGMLAFSLNIQGGSPTGYGSGNWLNPGYFADGNLRTDYMDRLESIINKADELGMVVILGLFYFGQDEYLTNEASVKNALSNVINWLMDKGYRNVIIEINNECDHGRYDHTILTAPRIHELIELAKSIEKDGFRFLVGTSFNGGSIPTNNVVKSSDFILIHGNGVDHPAMITEMIRLTRNLTEYRPMPILINEDDHYGFDDAENNLVAAIQSYASWGYFDYRRAGEPFQEGFQSLPVDWSISSTRKMNFFEKLSEITGLESFPR
;
A
#
# COMPACT_ATOMS: atom_id res chain seq x y z
N MET A 1 -50.65 51.99 46.81
CA MET A 1 -49.85 52.51 47.93
C MET A 1 -48.48 52.86 47.38
N ARG A 2 -48.28 54.15 47.12
CA ARG A 2 -47.38 55.03 47.90
C ARG A 2 -45.93 54.56 47.79
N ASN A 3 -45.12 55.19 46.93
CA ASN A 3 -44.39 56.45 47.19
C ASN A 3 -42.92 56.08 47.49
N HIS A 4 -41.87 56.76 47.03
CA HIS A 4 -41.76 58.06 46.37
C HIS A 4 -40.27 58.32 46.04
N ILE A 5 -40.02 59.18 45.04
CA ILE A 5 -39.01 60.27 45.03
C ILE A 5 -37.53 59.85 44.85
N LYS A 6 -36.70 60.51 44.02
CA LYS A 6 -36.81 61.48 42.89
C LYS A 6 -35.36 61.87 42.54
N CYS A 7 -35.18 62.29 41.28
CA CYS A 7 -34.18 63.26 40.79
C CYS A 7 -32.69 62.83 40.85
N SER A 8 -31.83 63.17 39.88
CA SER A 8 -31.78 64.31 38.95
C SER A 8 -30.94 63.89 37.73
N SER A 9 -31.46 63.91 36.50
CA SER A 9 -31.34 65.00 35.50
C SER A 9 -29.88 65.32 35.14
N VAL A 10 -29.42 65.22 33.89
CA VAL A 10 -29.81 66.14 32.80
C VAL A 10 -29.17 65.69 31.46
N ILE A 11 -30.03 65.49 30.44
CA ILE A 11 -29.96 66.03 29.04
C ILE A 11 -28.84 65.47 28.12
N LYS A 12 -29.03 64.96 26.88
CA LYS A 12 -29.91 65.16 25.71
C LYS A 12 -29.83 63.83 24.92
N GLY A 13 -30.88 63.16 24.45
CA GLY A 13 -31.87 63.62 23.48
C GLY A 13 -31.58 63.06 22.09
N LEU A 14 -32.04 61.84 21.78
CA LEU A 14 -32.39 61.43 20.40
C LEU A 14 -33.51 60.38 20.44
N VAL A 15 -34.50 60.59 19.58
CA VAL A 15 -35.80 59.92 19.54
C VAL A 15 -35.68 58.52 18.93
N PHE A 16 -36.37 57.59 19.56
CA PHE A 16 -36.59 56.20 19.18
C PHE A 16 -36.94 56.02 17.70
N TRP A 17 -36.03 55.40 16.95
CA TRP A 17 -36.40 54.45 15.91
C TRP A 17 -36.42 53.07 16.57
N THR A 18 -37.57 52.42 16.55
CA THR A 18 -37.70 50.97 16.75
C THR A 18 -36.81 50.28 15.72
N LEU A 19 -35.58 49.95 16.10
CA LEU A 19 -34.79 48.96 15.39
C LEU A 19 -35.53 47.64 15.55
N LEU A 20 -36.18 47.24 14.46
CA LEU A 20 -36.34 45.84 14.11
C LEU A 20 -34.91 45.28 14.04
N THR A 21 -34.34 44.89 15.19
CA THR A 21 -33.22 43.96 15.19
C THR A 21 -33.78 42.72 14.56
N CYS A 22 -33.47 42.51 13.28
CA CYS A 22 -33.38 41.17 12.74
C CYS A 22 -32.50 40.41 13.72
N LEU A 23 -33.14 39.68 14.63
CA LEU A 23 -32.66 38.39 15.08
C LEU A 23 -32.53 37.56 13.80
N LEU A 24 -31.46 37.82 13.04
CA LEU A 24 -30.81 36.73 12.35
C LEU A 24 -30.53 35.74 13.48
N PRO A 25 -30.98 34.49 13.37
CA PRO A 25 -30.50 33.49 14.29
C PRO A 25 -28.98 33.59 14.23
N PHE A 26 -28.36 33.87 15.38
CA PHE A 26 -27.03 33.33 15.60
C PHE A 26 -27.22 31.83 15.41
N PHE A 27 -26.96 31.34 14.20
CA PHE A 27 -26.63 29.95 14.00
C PHE A 27 -25.39 29.75 14.84
N SER A 28 -25.59 29.20 16.05
CA SER A 28 -24.56 28.47 16.74
C SER A 28 -23.95 27.50 15.72
N TYR A 29 -22.68 27.71 15.42
CA TYR A 29 -21.78 26.79 14.73
C TYR A 29 -22.23 25.32 14.91
N GLY A 30 -22.68 24.71 13.82
CA GLY A 30 -23.26 23.36 13.84
C GLY A 30 -22.59 22.37 12.91
N GLN A 31 -21.53 22.75 12.21
CA GLN A 31 -20.76 21.84 11.34
C GLN A 31 -19.29 22.01 11.68
N THR A 32 -18.69 21.01 12.32
CA THR A 32 -17.35 21.12 12.92
C THR A 32 -16.27 20.44 12.08
N CYS A 33 -16.63 19.49 11.20
CA CYS A 33 -15.67 18.80 10.33
C CYS A 33 -16.20 18.59 8.90
N SER A 34 -15.29 18.65 7.92
CA SER A 34 -15.55 18.46 6.48
C SER A 34 -14.53 17.48 5.91
N TYR A 35 -15.02 16.47 5.18
CA TYR A 35 -14.22 15.34 4.68
C TYR A 35 -14.35 15.22 3.17
N ARG A 36 -13.22 15.15 2.48
CA ARG A 36 -13.13 14.78 1.06
C ARG A 36 -13.05 13.27 0.95
N VAL A 37 -13.96 12.69 0.18
CA VAL A 37 -14.08 11.25 0.01
C VAL A 37 -13.89 10.91 -1.45
N LEU A 38 -12.99 9.97 -1.77
CA LEU A 38 -12.74 9.50 -3.13
C LEU A 38 -13.42 8.13 -3.34
N PRO A 39 -14.56 8.06 -4.06
CA PRO A 39 -15.10 6.80 -4.53
C PRO A 39 -14.19 6.22 -5.63
N LEU A 40 -13.46 5.15 -5.32
CA LEU A 40 -12.47 4.52 -6.19
C LEU A 40 -12.91 3.11 -6.58
N GLY A 41 -12.85 2.79 -7.87
CA GLY A 41 -13.11 1.44 -8.32
C GLY A 41 -13.26 1.30 -9.83
N ASP A 42 -13.99 0.27 -10.24
CA ASP A 42 -14.20 -0.07 -11.64
C ASP A 42 -15.60 0.34 -12.16
N SER A 43 -16.22 -0.48 -13.02
CA SER A 43 -17.56 -0.25 -13.58
C SER A 43 -18.64 -0.17 -12.51
N ILE A 44 -18.45 -0.83 -11.35
CA ILE A 44 -19.41 -0.83 -10.25
C ILE A 44 -19.42 0.56 -9.58
N THR A 45 -18.25 1.14 -9.31
CA THR A 45 -18.13 2.51 -8.78
C THR A 45 -18.54 3.57 -9.82
N LEU A 46 -18.26 3.33 -11.11
CA LEU A 46 -18.77 4.16 -12.21
C LEU A 46 -20.30 4.18 -12.23
N GLY A 47 -20.95 3.07 -11.89
CA GLY A 47 -22.41 2.96 -11.78
C GLY A 47 -23.09 2.22 -12.92
N VAL A 48 -22.37 1.37 -13.65
CA VAL A 48 -22.98 0.49 -14.67
C VAL A 48 -24.06 -0.37 -14.00
N GLY A 49 -25.21 -0.54 -14.64
CA GLY A 49 -26.36 -1.27 -14.09
C GLY A 49 -27.38 -0.40 -13.33
N SER A 50 -26.99 0.79 -12.84
CA SER A 50 -27.95 1.75 -12.29
C SER A 50 -28.67 2.50 -13.40
N SER A 51 -29.89 3.00 -13.13
CA SER A 51 -30.74 3.64 -14.14
C SER A 51 -30.19 4.97 -14.69
N ASP A 52 -29.28 5.61 -13.95
CA ASP A 52 -28.74 6.94 -14.26
C ASP A 52 -27.20 7.03 -14.12
N LEU A 53 -26.49 5.91 -13.99
CA LEU A 53 -25.04 5.83 -13.71
C LEU A 53 -24.59 6.46 -12.38
N SER A 54 -25.50 6.62 -11.42
CA SER A 54 -25.16 7.16 -10.11
C SER A 54 -24.47 6.18 -9.15
N SER A 55 -24.43 4.88 -9.46
CA SER A 55 -23.86 3.86 -8.56
C SER A 55 -24.50 3.90 -7.15
N TYR A 56 -23.81 3.40 -6.13
CA TYR A 56 -24.15 3.59 -4.72
C TYR A 56 -24.01 5.06 -4.28
N ARG A 57 -23.30 5.90 -5.04
CA ARG A 57 -22.89 7.26 -4.65
C ARG A 57 -24.09 8.18 -4.37
N LYS A 58 -25.17 8.08 -5.14
CA LYS A 58 -26.38 8.90 -4.93
C LYS A 58 -27.13 8.56 -3.65
N SER A 59 -27.32 7.27 -3.37
CA SER A 59 -27.96 6.83 -2.13
C SER A 59 -27.07 7.17 -0.93
N LEU A 60 -25.76 6.99 -1.05
CA LEU A 60 -24.80 7.33 -0.01
C LEU A 60 -24.80 8.84 0.28
N ALA A 61 -24.70 9.70 -0.74
CA ALA A 61 -24.79 11.16 -0.58
C ALA A 61 -26.09 11.58 0.13
N SER A 62 -27.22 10.98 -0.26
CA SER A 62 -28.52 11.26 0.37
C SER A 62 -28.56 10.87 1.85
N MET A 63 -27.86 9.79 2.25
CA MET A 63 -27.75 9.38 3.65
C MET A 63 -26.84 10.34 4.44
N LEU A 64 -25.70 10.71 3.86
CA LEU A 64 -24.72 11.60 4.49
C LEU A 64 -25.26 13.03 4.69
N ASP A 65 -26.12 13.52 3.80
CA ASP A 65 -26.75 14.84 3.88
C ASP A 65 -27.75 14.97 5.06
N ILE A 66 -28.16 13.87 5.69
CA ILE A 66 -29.10 13.88 6.82
C ILE A 66 -28.41 14.41 8.10
N ASN A 67 -27.11 14.17 8.26
CA ASN A 67 -26.38 14.53 9.46
C ASN A 67 -25.73 15.92 9.33
N THR A 68 -26.18 16.89 10.12
CA THR A 68 -25.66 18.27 10.02
C THR A 68 -24.31 18.49 10.70
N ASN A 69 -23.78 17.50 11.44
CA ASN A 69 -22.53 17.67 12.19
C ASN A 69 -21.28 17.61 11.30
N TYR A 70 -21.37 16.90 10.17
CA TYR A 70 -20.29 16.69 9.21
C TYR A 70 -20.71 17.15 7.82
N SER A 71 -19.74 17.40 6.95
CA SER A 71 -19.96 17.58 5.51
C SER A 71 -19.03 16.65 4.74
N PHE A 72 -19.52 16.11 3.64
CA PHE A 72 -18.76 15.25 2.75
C PHE A 72 -18.72 15.90 1.36
N ASP A 73 -17.55 15.86 0.74
CA ASP A 73 -17.24 16.35 -0.60
C ASP A 73 -16.72 15.13 -1.37
N PHE A 74 -17.48 14.59 -2.31
CA PHE A 74 -16.95 13.56 -3.19
C PHE A 74 -15.95 14.20 -4.15
N VAL A 75 -14.85 13.51 -4.39
CA VAL A 75 -13.76 14.02 -5.20
C VAL A 75 -13.33 12.98 -6.21
N GLY A 76 -12.79 13.44 -7.34
CA GLY A 76 -12.35 12.57 -8.42
C GLY A 76 -12.16 13.36 -9.69
N SER A 77 -11.51 12.75 -10.68
CA SER A 77 -11.33 13.35 -12.00
C SER A 77 -12.53 13.10 -12.94
N LEU A 78 -13.43 12.18 -12.57
CA LEU A 78 -14.61 11.81 -13.33
C LEU A 78 -15.88 12.27 -12.64
N ASN A 79 -16.95 12.44 -13.43
CA ASN A 79 -18.31 12.60 -12.93
C ASN A 79 -19.29 11.75 -13.74
N ALA A 80 -20.26 11.14 -13.05
CA ALA A 80 -21.32 10.35 -13.67
C ALA A 80 -22.56 10.28 -12.75
N GLY A 81 -23.75 10.44 -13.34
CA GLY A 81 -25.01 10.58 -12.61
C GLY A 81 -25.64 11.96 -12.76
N PRO A 82 -26.89 12.16 -12.29
CA PRO A 82 -27.54 13.47 -12.30
C PRO A 82 -26.84 14.46 -11.34
N GLU A 83 -26.81 15.74 -11.70
CA GLU A 83 -26.24 16.85 -10.88
C GLU A 83 -27.05 17.15 -9.59
N THR A 84 -28.02 16.31 -9.23
CA THR A 84 -28.85 16.48 -8.01
C THR A 84 -28.12 16.10 -6.72
N PHE A 85 -26.92 15.55 -6.83
CA PHE A 85 -26.01 15.21 -5.73
C PHE A 85 -24.57 15.44 -6.23
N ASP A 86 -23.61 15.42 -5.31
CA ASP A 86 -22.19 15.43 -5.66
C ASP A 86 -21.82 14.13 -6.40
N ASN A 87 -21.54 14.23 -7.70
CA ASN A 87 -21.39 13.08 -8.57
C ASN A 87 -19.93 12.83 -9.00
N ASP A 88 -18.96 13.44 -8.34
CA ASP A 88 -17.53 13.24 -8.58
C ASP A 88 -17.06 11.85 -8.09
N HIS A 89 -16.14 11.21 -8.83
CA HIS A 89 -15.60 9.89 -8.50
C HIS A 89 -14.36 9.52 -9.34
N GLU A 90 -13.79 8.35 -9.05
CA GLU A 90 -12.68 7.73 -9.77
C GLU A 90 -13.00 6.26 -10.11
N GLY A 91 -14.15 6.09 -10.78
CA GLY A 91 -14.70 4.79 -11.19
C GLY A 91 -14.44 4.53 -12.66
N HIS A 92 -13.63 3.51 -12.98
CA HIS A 92 -13.14 3.26 -14.33
C HIS A 92 -13.65 1.93 -14.89
N GLY A 93 -14.63 2.00 -15.79
CA GLY A 93 -15.26 0.81 -16.37
C GLY A 93 -14.25 -0.13 -17.06
N GLY A 94 -14.24 -1.40 -16.65
CA GLY A 94 -13.39 -2.46 -17.22
C GLY A 94 -11.93 -2.44 -16.77
N TRP A 95 -11.54 -1.56 -15.85
CA TRP A 95 -10.17 -1.48 -15.34
C TRP A 95 -9.91 -2.52 -14.24
N THR A 96 -8.71 -3.10 -14.29
CA THR A 96 -8.20 -4.00 -13.24
C THR A 96 -7.64 -3.22 -12.05
N ALA A 97 -7.54 -3.87 -10.89
CA ALA A 97 -6.95 -3.26 -9.69
C ALA A 97 -5.51 -2.76 -9.93
N SER A 98 -4.70 -3.50 -10.70
CA SER A 98 -3.34 -3.09 -11.06
C SER A 98 -3.31 -1.81 -11.92
N GLN A 99 -4.28 -1.59 -12.79
CA GLN A 99 -4.37 -0.35 -13.57
C GLN A 99 -4.78 0.85 -12.70
N LEU A 100 -5.68 0.63 -11.72
CA LEU A 100 -6.03 1.65 -10.73
C LEU A 100 -4.81 2.01 -9.88
N ALA A 101 -4.02 1.02 -9.44
CA ALA A 101 -2.80 1.23 -8.63
C ALA A 101 -1.80 2.15 -9.33
N VAL A 102 -1.61 2.01 -10.65
CA VAL A 102 -0.70 2.87 -11.42
C VAL A 102 -1.08 4.35 -11.38
N ASN A 103 -2.35 4.68 -11.16
CA ASN A 103 -2.87 6.04 -11.33
C ASN A 103 -3.32 6.71 -10.02
N ILE A 104 -3.68 5.93 -9.00
CA ILE A 104 -4.31 6.45 -7.77
C ILE A 104 -3.48 7.55 -7.09
N PHE A 105 -2.16 7.41 -7.04
CA PHE A 105 -1.30 8.45 -6.47
C PHE A 105 -1.46 9.80 -7.18
N SER A 106 -1.56 9.82 -8.51
CA SER A 106 -1.77 11.06 -9.25
C SER A 106 -3.18 11.62 -9.06
N TRP A 107 -4.19 10.76 -8.94
CA TRP A 107 -5.56 11.19 -8.69
C TRP A 107 -5.70 11.82 -7.31
N LEU A 108 -5.14 11.18 -6.28
CA LEU A 108 -5.05 11.77 -4.94
C LEU A 108 -4.22 13.05 -4.91
N ARG A 109 -3.18 13.19 -5.74
CA ARG A 109 -2.45 14.47 -5.84
C ARG A 109 -3.30 15.61 -6.42
N ASN A 110 -4.12 15.32 -7.42
CA ASN A 110 -4.91 16.33 -8.11
C ASN A 110 -6.24 16.62 -7.39
N ASN A 111 -6.82 15.59 -6.79
CA ASN A 111 -8.05 15.61 -6.02
C ASN A 111 -7.82 14.92 -4.66
N PRO A 112 -7.13 15.58 -3.72
CA PRO A 112 -6.80 14.98 -2.43
C PRO A 112 -8.04 14.57 -1.66
N ALA A 113 -7.96 13.40 -1.04
CA ALA A 113 -9.03 12.82 -0.24
C ALA A 113 -8.51 12.40 1.14
N GLU A 114 -9.34 12.60 2.14
CA GLU A 114 -9.09 12.14 3.51
C GLU A 114 -9.53 10.68 3.67
N ILE A 115 -10.53 10.26 2.90
CA ILE A 115 -11.10 8.91 2.94
C ILE A 115 -11.23 8.38 1.50
N VAL A 116 -10.83 7.15 1.26
CA VAL A 116 -11.02 6.44 -0.02
C VAL A 116 -12.02 5.32 0.18
N LEU A 117 -13.08 5.26 -0.63
CA LEU A 117 -13.98 4.11 -0.71
C LEU A 117 -13.46 3.21 -1.83
N LEU A 118 -12.87 2.06 -1.50
CA LEU A 118 -12.19 1.21 -2.46
C LEU A 118 -12.99 -0.06 -2.74
N HIS A 119 -13.55 -0.16 -3.94
CA HIS A 119 -14.15 -1.38 -4.49
C HIS A 119 -13.46 -1.76 -5.81
N ALA A 120 -12.50 -2.68 -5.75
CA ALA A 120 -11.73 -3.12 -6.90
C ALA A 120 -11.31 -4.59 -6.79
N GLY A 121 -11.19 -5.27 -7.93
CA GLY A 121 -10.81 -6.69 -7.99
C GLY A 121 -11.70 -7.53 -8.92
N THR A 122 -12.83 -6.97 -9.35
CA THR A 122 -13.80 -7.64 -10.22
C THR A 122 -13.24 -7.95 -11.60
N ASN A 123 -12.51 -7.01 -12.21
CA ASN A 123 -11.91 -7.21 -13.53
C ASN A 123 -10.59 -8.02 -13.45
N SER A 124 -10.46 -9.01 -14.33
CA SER A 124 -9.35 -9.98 -14.32
C SER A 124 -9.21 -10.73 -13.00
N LEU A 125 -10.35 -11.11 -12.42
CA LEU A 125 -10.43 -11.82 -11.14
C LEU A 125 -9.48 -13.02 -11.08
N THR A 126 -8.67 -13.03 -10.03
CA THR A 126 -7.86 -14.17 -9.60
C THR A 126 -8.13 -14.40 -8.11
N ILE A 127 -7.57 -15.45 -7.52
CA ILE A 127 -7.63 -15.62 -6.06
C ILE A 127 -6.71 -14.65 -5.30
N SER A 128 -5.78 -13.98 -5.99
CA SER A 128 -4.79 -13.09 -5.36
C SER A 128 -5.30 -11.66 -5.20
N PRO A 129 -5.20 -11.06 -3.98
CA PRO A 129 -5.55 -9.65 -3.75
C PRO A 129 -4.42 -8.67 -4.10
N SER A 130 -3.30 -9.13 -4.68
CA SER A 130 -2.08 -8.32 -4.87
C SER A 130 -2.29 -7.03 -5.66
N GLY A 131 -3.25 -7.00 -6.59
CA GLY A 131 -3.60 -5.79 -7.33
C GLY A 131 -4.27 -4.73 -6.44
N VAL A 132 -5.07 -5.14 -5.46
CA VAL A 132 -5.70 -4.24 -4.48
C VAL A 132 -4.69 -3.80 -3.43
N GLU A 133 -3.82 -4.71 -2.99
CA GLU A 133 -2.70 -4.36 -2.11
C GLU A 133 -1.76 -3.31 -2.73
N ALA A 134 -1.53 -3.38 -4.05
CA ALA A 134 -0.80 -2.34 -4.78
C ALA A 134 -1.51 -0.99 -4.76
N ILE A 135 -2.85 -0.94 -4.81
CA ILE A 135 -3.60 0.32 -4.64
C ILE A 135 -3.36 0.88 -3.23
N LEU A 136 -3.44 0.04 -2.20
CA LEU A 136 -3.22 0.45 -0.81
C LEU A 136 -1.81 1.03 -0.62
N ASN A 137 -0.77 0.35 -1.12
CA ASN A 137 0.61 0.85 -1.10
C ASN A 137 0.75 2.26 -1.71
N GLU A 138 0.02 2.54 -2.78
CA GLU A 138 0.07 3.83 -3.47
C GLU A 138 -0.71 4.92 -2.71
N ILE A 139 -1.78 4.54 -1.99
CA ILE A 139 -2.49 5.41 -1.05
C ILE A 139 -1.57 5.76 0.13
N ASP A 140 -0.87 4.79 0.73
CA ASP A 140 0.07 5.06 1.82
C ASP A 140 1.26 5.89 1.37
N ARG A 141 1.75 5.65 0.14
CA ARG A 141 2.79 6.47 -0.48
C ARG A 141 2.34 7.92 -0.62
N PHE A 142 1.08 8.15 -0.98
CA PHE A 142 0.52 9.49 -1.02
C PHE A 142 0.42 10.09 0.38
N SER A 143 -0.14 9.32 1.32
CA SER A 143 -0.34 9.74 2.70
C SER A 143 -0.69 8.53 3.58
N PRO A 144 0.14 8.17 4.58
CA PRO A 144 -0.23 7.14 5.57
C PRO A 144 -1.40 7.59 6.47
N ASP A 145 -1.81 8.87 6.39
CA ASP A 145 -2.95 9.41 7.12
C ASP A 145 -4.30 9.28 6.41
N THR A 146 -4.31 8.85 5.14
CA THR A 146 -5.55 8.66 4.39
C THR A 146 -6.24 7.37 4.84
N TRP A 147 -7.52 7.47 5.23
CA TRP A 147 -8.30 6.30 5.57
C TRP A 147 -8.80 5.60 4.33
N VAL A 148 -8.84 4.26 4.35
CA VAL A 148 -9.43 3.45 3.30
C VAL A 148 -10.58 2.64 3.87
N ILE A 149 -11.78 2.81 3.33
CA ILE A 149 -12.87 1.86 3.55
C ILE A 149 -12.80 0.88 2.38
N LEU A 150 -12.37 -0.35 2.66
CA LEU A 150 -12.09 -1.39 1.68
C LEU A 150 -13.27 -2.36 1.59
N ALA A 151 -13.86 -2.50 0.40
CA ALA A 151 -14.92 -3.46 0.15
C ALA A 151 -14.37 -4.86 -0.18
N LEU A 152 -14.91 -5.88 0.47
CA LEU A 152 -15.01 -7.22 -0.11
C LEU A 152 -15.97 -7.12 -1.29
N ILE A 153 -15.53 -7.50 -2.49
CA ILE A 153 -16.24 -7.21 -3.74
C ILE A 153 -17.52 -8.02 -3.87
N ILE A 154 -18.53 -7.47 -4.55
CA ILE A 154 -19.77 -8.21 -4.85
C ILE A 154 -19.52 -9.47 -5.69
N ASN A 155 -20.42 -10.46 -5.57
CA ASN A 155 -20.43 -11.64 -6.43
C ASN A 155 -21.22 -11.38 -7.73
N GLN A 156 -21.33 -12.39 -8.57
CA GLN A 156 -21.96 -12.33 -9.90
C GLN A 156 -23.01 -13.44 -10.08
N ASP A 157 -23.81 -13.38 -11.13
CA ASP A 157 -24.76 -14.43 -11.54
C ASP A 157 -24.37 -15.04 -12.89
N PRO A 158 -24.07 -16.35 -12.98
CA PRO A 158 -24.10 -17.33 -11.90
C PRO A 158 -22.97 -17.09 -10.88
N TYR A 159 -23.26 -17.47 -9.63
CA TYR A 159 -22.34 -17.39 -8.51
C TYR A 159 -20.94 -17.91 -8.86
N ASN A 160 -19.91 -17.15 -8.48
CA ASN A 160 -18.52 -17.49 -8.73
C ASN A 160 -17.76 -17.64 -7.42
N ALA A 161 -17.45 -18.88 -7.05
CA ALA A 161 -16.69 -19.20 -5.83
C ALA A 161 -15.30 -18.52 -5.78
N THR A 162 -14.73 -18.16 -6.94
CA THR A 162 -13.46 -17.42 -7.00
C THR A 162 -13.57 -16.05 -6.34
N VAL A 163 -14.73 -15.40 -6.42
CA VAL A 163 -14.97 -14.10 -5.76
C VAL A 163 -14.88 -14.25 -4.25
N THR A 164 -15.56 -15.25 -3.68
CA THR A 164 -15.51 -15.50 -2.23
C THR A 164 -14.11 -15.89 -1.77
N ILE A 165 -13.36 -16.68 -2.55
CA ILE A 165 -11.96 -16.99 -2.26
C ILE A 165 -11.10 -15.72 -2.31
N PHE A 166 -11.26 -14.89 -3.34
CA PHE A 166 -10.57 -13.61 -3.44
C PHE A 166 -10.90 -12.70 -2.25
N ASN A 167 -12.17 -12.59 -1.85
CA ASN A 167 -12.60 -11.79 -0.70
C ASN A 167 -12.02 -12.30 0.63
N ASN A 168 -11.96 -13.62 0.82
CA ASN A 168 -11.30 -14.19 2.00
C ASN A 168 -9.79 -13.83 2.03
N ASN A 169 -9.12 -13.88 0.89
CA ASN A 169 -7.71 -13.49 0.79
C ASN A 169 -7.52 -11.97 0.95
N LEU A 170 -8.43 -11.17 0.41
CA LEU A 170 -8.45 -9.71 0.55
C LEU A 170 -8.66 -9.30 2.01
N LEU A 171 -9.59 -9.96 2.71
CA LEU A 171 -9.84 -9.79 4.14
C LEU A 171 -8.57 -10.09 4.95
N ALA A 172 -7.91 -11.22 4.67
CA ALA A 172 -6.68 -11.59 5.36
C ALA A 172 -5.54 -10.58 5.12
N MET A 173 -5.34 -10.15 3.88
CA MET A 173 -4.36 -9.12 3.52
C MET A 173 -4.65 -7.79 4.23
N ALA A 174 -5.89 -7.31 4.17
CA ALA A 174 -6.28 -6.05 4.77
C ALA A 174 -6.18 -6.08 6.31
N GLN A 175 -6.55 -7.20 6.95
CA GLN A 175 -6.39 -7.36 8.39
C GLN A 175 -4.91 -7.33 8.82
N ASN A 176 -4.01 -7.91 8.01
CA ASN A 176 -2.57 -7.81 8.26
C ASN A 176 -2.08 -6.35 8.22
N ARG A 177 -2.51 -5.59 7.21
CA ARG A 177 -2.19 -4.17 7.08
C ARG A 177 -2.71 -3.33 8.24
N ILE A 178 -3.95 -3.57 8.67
CA ILE A 178 -4.53 -2.93 9.86
C ILE A 178 -3.68 -3.21 11.10
N ASN A 179 -3.27 -4.46 11.30
CA ASN A 179 -2.43 -4.85 12.44
C ASN A 179 -1.04 -4.17 12.41
N ASN A 180 -0.55 -3.82 11.21
CA ASN A 180 0.70 -3.08 11.01
C ASN A 180 0.53 -1.55 11.06
N GLY A 181 -0.66 -1.05 11.40
CA GLY A 181 -0.93 0.36 11.64
C GLY A 181 -1.60 1.11 10.50
N ASP A 182 -1.97 0.43 9.41
CA ASP A 182 -2.71 1.07 8.32
C ASP A 182 -4.13 1.41 8.73
N LYS A 183 -4.62 2.55 8.21
CA LYS A 183 -5.93 3.12 8.51
C LYS A 183 -7.01 2.54 7.58
N ILE A 184 -7.36 1.28 7.78
CA ILE A 184 -8.33 0.56 6.92
C ILE A 184 -9.56 0.12 7.73
N ILE A 185 -10.75 0.32 7.16
CA ILE A 185 -12.02 -0.29 7.62
C ILE A 185 -12.50 -1.24 6.53
N ILE A 186 -12.76 -2.50 6.88
CA ILE A 186 -13.22 -3.50 5.91
C ILE A 186 -14.75 -3.55 5.95
N VAL A 187 -15.38 -3.58 4.77
CA VAL A 187 -16.84 -3.72 4.63
C VAL A 187 -17.21 -4.86 3.69
N ASP A 188 -18.25 -5.60 4.03
CA ASP A 188 -18.72 -6.74 3.23
C ASP A 188 -19.81 -6.31 2.24
N GLN A 189 -19.43 -6.07 0.98
CA GLN A 189 -20.39 -5.82 -0.10
C GLN A 189 -20.89 -7.12 -0.74
N GLU A 190 -20.15 -8.23 -0.62
CA GLU A 190 -20.56 -9.54 -1.14
C GLU A 190 -21.84 -10.01 -0.48
N GLY A 191 -21.87 -10.01 0.86
CA GLY A 191 -23.00 -10.44 1.68
C GLY A 191 -24.17 -9.44 1.72
N ALA A 192 -23.99 -8.24 1.18
CA ALA A 192 -25.01 -7.20 1.18
C ALA A 192 -26.09 -7.41 0.12
N LEU A 193 -25.78 -8.13 -0.96
CA LEU A 193 -26.66 -8.30 -2.12
C LEU A 193 -27.32 -9.68 -2.15
N ILE A 194 -28.50 -9.72 -2.76
CA ILE A 194 -29.27 -10.92 -3.07
C ILE A 194 -29.08 -11.21 -4.57
N TYR A 195 -28.39 -12.30 -4.89
CA TYR A 195 -28.13 -12.69 -6.28
C TYR A 195 -29.21 -13.66 -6.78
N PRO A 196 -29.80 -13.45 -7.98
CA PRO A 196 -29.53 -12.38 -8.94
C PRO A 196 -30.42 -11.13 -8.79
N ASP A 197 -31.36 -11.11 -7.83
CA ASP A 197 -32.43 -10.10 -7.73
C ASP A 197 -31.92 -8.66 -7.64
N ASP A 198 -30.75 -8.44 -7.04
CA ASP A 198 -30.10 -7.13 -6.90
C ASP A 198 -29.18 -6.77 -8.07
N LEU A 199 -29.10 -7.59 -9.12
CA LEU A 199 -28.29 -7.34 -10.31
C LEU A 199 -29.15 -6.87 -11.49
N ALA A 200 -28.61 -5.94 -12.30
CA ALA A 200 -29.19 -5.47 -13.55
C ALA A 200 -28.77 -6.33 -14.75
N ASP A 201 -27.58 -6.92 -14.66
CA ASP A 201 -27.01 -7.88 -15.60
C ASP A 201 -26.19 -8.93 -14.81
N PRO A 202 -25.57 -9.95 -15.43
CA PRO A 202 -24.79 -10.97 -14.72
C PRO A 202 -23.72 -10.47 -13.73
N LEU A 203 -23.32 -9.19 -13.78
CA LEU A 203 -22.22 -8.65 -12.99
C LEU A 203 -22.60 -7.40 -12.19
N HIS A 204 -23.39 -6.50 -12.76
CA HIS A 204 -23.58 -5.15 -12.24
C HIS A 204 -24.84 -5.04 -11.37
N PRO A 205 -24.78 -4.35 -10.21
CA PRO A 205 -25.96 -4.08 -9.40
C PRO A 205 -27.01 -3.25 -10.13
N ASN A 206 -28.29 -3.47 -9.82
CA ASN A 206 -29.37 -2.55 -10.17
C ASN A 206 -29.50 -1.45 -9.10
N ASP A 207 -30.48 -0.55 -9.27
CA ASP A 207 -30.70 0.57 -8.33
C ASP A 207 -30.93 0.11 -6.88
N GLU A 208 -31.59 -1.04 -6.66
CA GLU A 208 -31.81 -1.60 -5.32
C GLU A 208 -30.52 -2.16 -4.73
N GLY A 209 -29.74 -2.91 -5.53
CA GLY A 209 -28.43 -3.40 -5.14
C GLY A 209 -27.46 -2.28 -4.77
N TYR A 210 -27.38 -1.22 -5.58
CA TYR A 210 -26.58 -0.04 -5.25
C TYR A 210 -27.04 0.68 -3.99
N SER A 211 -28.34 0.70 -3.70
CA SER A 211 -28.84 1.25 -2.44
C SER A 211 -28.42 0.43 -1.22
N LYS A 212 -28.34 -0.91 -1.34
CA LYS A 212 -27.82 -1.78 -0.27
C LYS A 212 -26.32 -1.56 -0.07
N MET A 213 -25.57 -1.44 -1.16
CA MET A 213 -24.13 -1.12 -1.08
C MET A 213 -23.87 0.22 -0.40
N ALA A 214 -24.70 1.24 -0.69
CA ALA A 214 -24.62 2.54 -0.06
C ALA A 214 -24.80 2.47 1.47
N GLN A 215 -25.73 1.64 1.94
CA GLN A 215 -25.95 1.43 3.37
C GLN A 215 -24.71 0.81 4.05
N VAL A 216 -24.04 -0.13 3.38
CA VAL A 216 -22.80 -0.73 3.91
C VAL A 216 -21.64 0.28 3.96
N TRP A 217 -21.54 1.18 2.98
CA TRP A 217 -20.56 2.26 3.04
C TRP A 217 -20.83 3.22 4.19
N GLU A 218 -22.10 3.59 4.38
CA GLU A 218 -22.53 4.56 5.40
C GLU A 218 -22.25 4.06 6.82
N THR A 219 -22.50 2.77 7.09
CA THR A 219 -22.27 2.18 8.43
C THR A 219 -20.79 2.19 8.85
N ALA A 220 -19.86 2.29 7.89
CA ALA A 220 -18.44 2.47 8.16
C ALA A 220 -18.02 3.94 8.17
N LEU A 221 -18.56 4.75 7.26
CA LEU A 221 -18.14 6.13 7.05
C LEU A 221 -18.61 7.08 8.15
N GLU A 222 -19.85 6.96 8.63
CA GLU A 222 -20.39 7.87 9.66
C GLU A 222 -19.66 7.73 11.01
N PRO A 223 -19.43 6.52 11.55
CA PRO A 223 -18.67 6.37 12.80
C PRO A 223 -17.22 6.87 12.67
N LEU A 224 -16.57 6.58 11.55
CA LEU A 224 -15.22 7.07 11.29
C LEU A 224 -15.18 8.60 11.27
N ALA A 225 -16.08 9.24 10.53
CA ALA A 225 -16.17 10.70 10.47
C ALA A 225 -16.43 11.31 11.86
N ASN A 226 -17.21 10.63 12.69
CA ASN A 226 -17.46 11.05 14.06
C ASN A 226 -16.20 10.96 14.94
N ASP A 227 -15.46 9.85 14.86
CA ASP A 227 -14.26 9.64 15.66
C ASP A 227 -13.14 10.59 15.26
N LEU A 228 -12.94 10.80 13.95
CA LEU A 228 -11.98 11.78 13.44
C LEU A 228 -12.33 13.20 13.88
N CYS A 229 -13.61 13.53 13.95
CA CYS A 229 -14.00 14.88 14.34
C CYS A 229 -13.81 15.12 15.84
N ASN A 230 -14.14 14.15 16.69
CA ASN A 230 -14.25 14.35 18.13
C ASN A 230 -12.97 13.98 18.91
N GLY A 231 -11.83 14.55 18.51
CA GLY A 231 -10.52 14.27 19.09
C GLY A 231 -9.53 15.45 19.06
N PRO A 232 -8.24 15.21 19.36
CA PRO A 232 -7.19 16.18 19.05
C PRO A 232 -7.21 16.50 17.55
N PRO A 233 -6.88 17.74 17.15
CA PRO A 233 -6.94 18.11 15.74
C PRO A 233 -5.87 17.36 14.96
N HIS A 234 -6.15 17.06 13.70
CA HIS A 234 -5.21 16.40 12.79
C HIS A 234 -5.01 17.24 11.55
N ILE A 235 -3.77 17.60 11.24
CA ILE A 235 -3.41 18.29 10.00
C ILE A 235 -3.43 17.28 8.87
N ILE A 236 -4.14 17.62 7.80
CA ILE A 236 -4.20 16.78 6.62
C ILE A 236 -2.99 17.12 5.76
N ALA A 237 -1.87 16.45 6.01
CA ALA A 237 -0.57 16.76 5.40
C ALA A 237 -0.56 16.65 3.86
N SER A 238 -1.50 15.90 3.29
CA SER A 238 -1.55 15.53 1.88
C SER A 238 -2.55 16.34 1.03
N ALA A 239 -3.36 17.21 1.66
CA ALA A 239 -4.45 17.90 0.97
C ALA A 239 -4.02 18.96 -0.06
N VAL A 240 -2.79 19.50 0.04
CA VAL A 240 -1.96 20.19 -0.97
C VAL A 240 -0.61 20.41 -0.29
N ALA A 241 0.50 19.92 -0.85
CA ALA A 241 1.82 20.21 -0.30
C ALA A 241 2.12 21.72 -0.35
N PRO A 242 2.69 22.34 0.71
CA PRO A 242 3.02 23.75 0.69
C PRO A 242 3.98 24.07 -0.45
N LYS A 243 3.76 25.22 -1.12
CA LYS A 243 4.70 25.70 -2.15
C LYS A 243 6.05 25.98 -1.48
N THR A 244 7.08 25.27 -1.90
CA THR A 244 8.43 25.45 -1.36
C THR A 244 9.19 26.60 -2.02
N LEU A 245 8.57 27.32 -2.97
CA LEU A 245 9.15 28.48 -3.66
C LEU A 245 8.28 29.74 -3.46
N GLY A 246 8.91 30.83 -3.06
CA GLY A 246 8.34 32.19 -3.02
C GLY A 246 9.11 33.16 -3.91
N ILE A 247 8.47 34.28 -4.27
CA ILE A 247 9.11 35.36 -5.02
C ILE A 247 8.95 36.67 -4.23
N VAL A 248 10.03 37.43 -4.10
CA VAL A 248 10.01 38.74 -3.43
C VAL A 248 8.93 39.61 -4.07
N THR A 249 8.13 40.28 -3.24
CA THR A 249 6.95 41.09 -3.60
C THR A 249 5.71 40.36 -4.16
N VAL A 250 5.78 39.05 -4.42
CA VAL A 250 4.62 38.26 -4.88
C VAL A 250 3.88 37.67 -3.68
N PRO A 251 2.55 37.85 -3.56
CA PRO A 251 1.78 37.22 -2.49
C PRO A 251 1.90 35.69 -2.53
N TYR A 252 2.29 35.12 -1.38
CA TYR A 252 2.29 33.71 -1.07
C TYR A 252 1.06 33.39 -0.22
N THR A 253 0.29 32.40 -0.64
CA THR A 253 -0.83 31.86 0.14
C THR A 253 -0.73 30.35 0.24
N TYR A 254 -1.10 29.81 1.41
CA TYR A 254 -1.18 28.38 1.64
C TYR A 254 -2.36 28.09 2.58
N GLN A 255 -3.23 27.17 2.18
CA GLN A 255 -4.40 26.79 2.96
C GLN A 255 -4.06 25.54 3.77
N VAL A 256 -3.85 25.70 5.07
CA VAL A 256 -3.70 24.55 5.98
C VAL A 256 -5.09 23.95 6.16
N ARG A 257 -5.23 22.64 5.99
CA ARG A 257 -6.47 21.91 6.27
C ARG A 257 -6.25 20.96 7.45
N ALA A 258 -7.20 20.95 8.36
CA ALA A 258 -7.25 20.07 9.50
C ALA A 258 -8.71 19.82 9.88
N TYR A 259 -8.99 18.66 10.49
CA TYR A 259 -10.27 18.38 11.13
C TYR A 259 -10.09 18.33 12.65
N GLY A 260 -11.16 18.60 13.39
CA GLY A 260 -11.20 18.51 14.85
C GLY A 260 -12.32 19.32 15.50
N ASN A 261 -12.79 18.84 16.64
CA ASN A 261 -13.87 19.41 17.44
C ASN A 261 -13.55 19.23 18.94
N PRO A 262 -13.69 20.25 19.83
CA PRO A 262 -14.11 21.64 19.62
C PRO A 262 -13.32 22.39 18.55
N ALA A 263 -13.91 23.48 18.06
CA ALA A 263 -13.35 24.33 17.02
C ALA A 263 -11.83 24.52 17.17
N ILE A 264 -11.12 24.21 16.09
CA ILE A 264 -9.66 24.19 16.05
C ILE A 264 -9.09 25.60 15.84
N LEU A 265 -7.92 25.84 16.42
CA LEU A 265 -7.17 27.08 16.32
C LEU A 265 -5.88 26.85 15.53
N TYR A 266 -5.68 27.65 14.48
CA TYR A 266 -4.46 27.66 13.67
C TYR A 266 -3.47 28.73 14.16
N GLU A 267 -2.20 28.35 14.33
CA GLU A 267 -1.11 29.21 14.81
C GLU A 267 0.18 28.96 14.02
N LEU A 268 0.99 30.01 13.78
CA LEU A 268 2.36 29.88 13.29
C LEU A 268 3.32 29.89 14.49
N THR A 269 3.95 28.75 14.77
CA THR A 269 4.95 28.63 15.84
C THR A 269 6.36 28.96 15.36
N SER A 270 6.59 28.92 14.05
CA SER A 270 7.80 29.38 13.38
C SER A 270 7.42 29.98 12.02
N ALA A 271 7.85 31.21 11.71
CA ALA A 271 7.54 31.86 10.44
C ALA A 271 8.49 33.04 10.14
N PRO A 272 8.69 33.40 8.85
CA PRO A 272 9.38 34.62 8.47
C PRO A 272 8.59 35.88 8.87
N GLY A 273 9.30 37.00 9.02
CA GLY A 273 8.69 38.29 9.34
C GLY A 273 7.59 38.70 8.35
N GLY A 274 6.43 39.08 8.88
CA GLY A 274 5.28 39.54 8.09
C GLY A 274 4.36 38.43 7.55
N MET A 275 4.67 37.15 7.78
CA MET A 275 3.75 36.05 7.49
C MET A 275 2.66 35.96 8.56
N THR A 276 1.42 35.74 8.14
CA THR A 276 0.25 35.61 9.03
C THR A 276 -0.55 34.37 8.68
N ILE A 277 -1.23 33.78 9.65
CA ILE A 277 -2.24 32.71 9.45
C ILE A 277 -3.58 33.18 10.00
N ASN A 278 -4.68 32.90 9.30
CA ASN A 278 -6.02 33.12 9.83
C ASN A 278 -6.31 32.04 10.90
N PRO A 279 -6.56 32.43 12.17
CA PRO A 279 -6.72 31.48 13.27
C PRO A 279 -7.97 30.59 13.16
N ALA A 280 -8.99 31.01 12.40
CA ALA A 280 -10.23 30.25 12.21
C ALA A 280 -10.19 29.40 10.92
N THR A 281 -9.56 29.90 9.85
CA THR A 281 -9.60 29.22 8.55
C THR A 281 -8.32 28.50 8.18
N GLY A 282 -7.18 28.75 8.82
CA GLY A 282 -5.90 28.13 8.46
C GLY A 282 -5.22 28.72 7.20
N LEU A 283 -5.76 29.80 6.63
CA LEU A 283 -5.16 30.46 5.46
C LEU A 283 -3.90 31.24 5.87
N ILE A 284 -2.74 30.77 5.43
CA ILE A 284 -1.48 31.51 5.47
C ILE A 284 -1.47 32.56 4.37
N SER A 285 -1.03 33.77 4.70
CA SER A 285 -0.79 34.87 3.78
C SER A 285 0.54 35.53 4.12
N TRP A 286 1.36 35.76 3.09
CA TRP A 286 2.67 36.39 3.23
C TRP A 286 3.09 37.07 1.93
N THR A 287 3.80 38.20 2.02
CA THR A 287 4.50 38.78 0.86
C THR A 287 5.98 38.88 1.21
N PRO A 288 6.84 38.02 0.64
CA PRO A 288 8.26 38.02 0.97
C PRO A 288 8.92 39.36 0.60
N THR A 289 9.77 39.89 1.47
CA THR A 289 10.49 41.15 1.25
C THR A 289 11.98 40.96 0.99
N ALA A 290 12.50 39.75 1.16
CA ALA A 290 13.90 39.40 0.97
C ALA A 290 14.03 37.96 0.44
N THR A 291 15.10 37.70 -0.30
CA THR A 291 15.47 36.37 -0.76
C THR A 291 16.09 35.53 0.37
N GLY A 292 15.97 34.21 0.28
CA GLY A 292 16.57 33.28 1.24
C GLY A 292 15.65 32.10 1.54
N SER A 293 16.12 31.18 2.38
CA SER A 293 15.36 30.02 2.84
C SER A 293 14.69 30.31 4.17
N PHE A 294 13.38 30.08 4.27
CA PHE A 294 12.57 30.40 5.44
C PHE A 294 11.81 29.18 5.93
N ASN A 295 12.06 28.79 7.19
CA ASN A 295 11.32 27.72 7.84
C ASN A 295 9.95 28.24 8.31
N VAL A 296 8.93 27.41 8.11
CA VAL A 296 7.56 27.65 8.56
C VAL A 296 7.10 26.43 9.35
N THR A 297 6.56 26.65 10.54
CA THR A 297 5.89 25.63 11.34
C THR A 297 4.52 26.15 11.73
N VAL A 298 3.50 25.39 11.34
CA VAL A 298 2.11 25.59 11.73
C VAL A 298 1.77 24.63 12.86
N ARG A 299 0.98 25.09 13.82
CA ARG A 299 0.35 24.28 14.85
C ARG A 299 -1.16 24.44 14.75
N VAL A 300 -1.89 23.34 14.81
CA VAL A 300 -3.35 23.31 14.96
C VAL A 300 -3.66 22.75 16.33
N SER A 301 -4.55 23.39 17.10
CA SER A 301 -4.84 22.98 18.48
C SER A 301 -6.31 23.11 18.85
N ASN A 302 -6.77 22.27 19.77
CA ASN A 302 -8.05 22.42 20.48
C ASN A 302 -7.88 22.02 21.95
N SER A 303 -8.98 21.83 22.68
CA SER A 303 -8.94 21.43 24.10
C SER A 303 -8.41 20.01 24.35
N PHE A 304 -8.34 19.16 23.33
CA PHE A 304 -7.89 17.77 23.42
C PHE A 304 -6.42 17.58 23.03
N GLY A 305 -5.84 18.49 22.26
CA GLY A 305 -4.43 18.39 21.88
C GLY A 305 -4.01 19.36 20.79
N SER A 306 -2.91 19.04 20.14
CA SER A 306 -2.42 19.79 18.98
C SER A 306 -1.61 18.93 18.04
N ASP A 307 -1.60 19.31 16.77
CA ASP A 307 -0.78 18.73 15.73
C ASP A 307 0.03 19.84 15.01
N THR A 308 1.13 19.48 14.35
CA THR A 308 2.07 20.43 13.74
C THR A 308 2.56 19.98 12.37
N GLN A 309 2.71 20.95 11.47
CA GLN A 309 3.31 20.76 10.14
C GLN A 309 4.47 21.73 9.97
N SER A 310 5.62 21.25 9.47
CA SER A 310 6.78 22.10 9.15
C SER A 310 7.18 21.98 7.69
N PHE A 311 7.61 23.10 7.09
CA PHE A 311 8.11 23.16 5.71
C PHE A 311 9.06 24.34 5.52
N VAL A 312 9.73 24.38 4.36
CA VAL A 312 10.72 25.41 4.00
C VAL A 312 10.29 26.11 2.71
N ILE A 313 10.39 27.45 2.69
CA ILE A 313 10.16 28.26 1.48
C ILE A 313 11.48 28.91 1.05
N ASP A 314 11.97 28.59 -0.14
CA ASP A 314 13.06 29.28 -0.82
C ASP A 314 12.50 30.51 -1.57
N VAL A 315 12.95 31.71 -1.23
CA VAL A 315 12.47 32.96 -1.84
C VAL A 315 13.52 33.57 -2.77
N ARG A 316 13.08 33.95 -3.97
CA ARG A 316 13.94 34.52 -5.02
C ARG A 316 13.44 35.87 -5.50
N ASN A 317 14.30 36.65 -6.16
CA ASN A 317 13.91 37.95 -6.72
C ASN A 317 12.94 37.79 -7.90
N PRO A 318 11.97 38.71 -8.09
CA PRO A 318 11.13 38.73 -9.27
C PRO A 318 11.96 39.01 -10.53
N ALA A 319 11.57 38.41 -11.65
CA ALA A 319 12.13 38.76 -12.95
C ALA A 319 11.83 40.25 -13.26
N THR A 320 12.81 40.98 -13.80
CA THR A 320 12.78 42.44 -14.03
C THR A 320 11.49 42.93 -14.67
N THR A 321 10.90 44.01 -14.16
CA THR A 321 9.49 44.47 -14.31
C THR A 321 8.83 44.47 -15.71
N GLU A 322 7.52 44.20 -15.69
CA GLU A 322 6.54 44.48 -16.75
C GLU A 322 6.69 45.90 -17.33
N LEU A 323 6.52 46.04 -18.65
CA LEU A 323 6.52 47.33 -19.35
C LEU A 323 5.25 47.48 -20.18
N VAL A 324 4.54 48.59 -19.97
CA VAL A 324 3.43 49.03 -20.83
C VAL A 324 3.84 50.30 -21.56
N ILE A 325 3.56 50.37 -22.86
CA ILE A 325 3.77 51.56 -23.69
C ILE A 325 2.43 51.94 -24.30
N ASP A 326 1.93 53.10 -23.91
CA ASP A 326 0.68 53.67 -24.42
C ASP A 326 0.93 54.58 -25.64
N ASP A 327 -0.12 54.85 -26.42
CA ASP A 327 0.02 55.62 -27.64
C ASP A 327 0.53 57.06 -27.36
N GLY A 328 1.57 57.47 -28.09
CA GLY A 328 2.24 58.77 -27.90
C GLY A 328 3.21 58.84 -26.72
N GLN A 329 3.41 57.76 -25.96
CA GLN A 329 4.51 57.67 -25.00
C GLN A 329 5.86 57.45 -25.68
N PRO A 330 6.99 57.73 -25.00
CA PRO A 330 8.32 57.33 -25.47
C PRO A 330 8.36 55.83 -25.82
N GLY A 331 8.88 55.51 -27.00
CA GLY A 331 8.82 54.15 -27.56
C GLY A 331 7.74 53.97 -28.62
N THR A 332 6.93 54.98 -28.94
CA THR A 332 5.99 54.92 -30.07
C THR A 332 6.52 55.63 -31.32
N ILE A 333 6.33 55.02 -32.49
CA ILE A 333 6.79 55.54 -33.80
C ILE A 333 5.66 55.41 -34.82
N PRO A 334 4.84 56.48 -35.02
CA PRO A 334 3.84 56.50 -36.07
C PRO A 334 4.47 56.81 -37.43
N VAL A 335 4.11 56.03 -38.45
CA VAL A 335 4.40 56.32 -39.86
C VAL A 335 3.08 56.42 -40.61
N GLY A 336 2.86 57.57 -41.25
CA GLY A 336 1.59 57.89 -41.92
C GLY A 336 0.65 58.74 -41.06
N LYS A 337 -0.65 58.73 -41.39
CA LYS A 337 -1.66 59.57 -40.76
C LYS A 337 -2.46 58.79 -39.71
N TRP A 338 -2.09 58.99 -38.45
CA TRP A 338 -2.81 58.47 -37.29
C TRP A 338 -3.56 59.61 -36.59
N ILE A 339 -4.87 59.45 -36.42
CA ILE A 339 -5.75 60.45 -35.81
C ILE A 339 -6.48 59.86 -34.60
N GLU A 340 -6.85 60.72 -33.66
CA GLU A 340 -7.53 60.31 -32.43
C GLU A 340 -8.86 59.62 -32.73
N SER A 341 -9.06 58.48 -32.08
CA SER A 341 -10.24 57.65 -32.25
C SER A 341 -11.27 57.95 -31.17
N THR A 342 -12.55 57.93 -31.58
CA THR A 342 -13.71 57.99 -30.67
C THR A 342 -14.15 56.61 -30.20
N GLY A 343 -13.34 55.57 -30.44
CA GLY A 343 -13.61 54.22 -29.93
C GLY A 343 -13.66 54.19 -28.39
N PRO A 344 -14.61 53.48 -27.79
CA PRO A 344 -14.74 53.43 -26.33
C PRO A 344 -13.59 52.65 -25.68
N ASN A 345 -13.33 52.94 -24.40
CA ASN A 345 -12.38 52.26 -23.53
C ASN A 345 -10.91 52.21 -24.03
N PRO A 346 -10.33 53.36 -24.45
CA PRO A 346 -8.90 53.39 -24.75
C PRO A 346 -8.05 53.13 -23.50
N TYR A 347 -6.88 52.54 -23.66
CA TYR A 347 -5.88 52.53 -22.60
C TYR A 347 -5.31 53.96 -22.44
N GLY A 348 -4.96 54.36 -21.22
CA GLY A 348 -4.35 55.69 -20.97
C GLY A 348 -5.18 56.94 -21.32
N GLY A 349 -6.40 56.79 -21.83
CA GLY A 349 -7.38 57.87 -22.06
C GLY A 349 -7.62 58.25 -23.53
N ARG A 350 -6.80 57.78 -24.48
CA ARG A 350 -7.03 57.96 -25.93
C ARG A 350 -6.51 56.77 -26.73
N SER A 351 -7.01 56.59 -27.95
CA SER A 351 -6.46 55.64 -28.92
C SER A 351 -6.36 56.32 -30.27
N LEU A 352 -5.54 55.79 -31.17
CA LEU A 352 -5.36 56.31 -32.53
C LEU A 352 -5.92 55.35 -33.56
N TYR A 353 -6.30 55.88 -34.72
CA TYR A 353 -6.62 55.06 -35.89
C TYR A 353 -6.06 55.62 -37.19
N SER A 354 -5.87 54.73 -38.17
CA SER A 354 -5.59 55.08 -39.56
C SER A 354 -6.57 54.37 -40.51
N THR A 355 -6.84 55.02 -41.64
CA THR A 355 -7.56 54.49 -42.80
C THR A 355 -6.66 54.51 -44.05
N THR A 356 -5.36 54.72 -43.90
CA THR A 356 -4.45 54.73 -45.05
C THR A 356 -3.73 53.39 -45.10
N ARG A 357 -3.75 52.74 -46.26
CA ARG A 357 -3.07 51.46 -46.46
C ARG A 357 -1.56 51.65 -46.26
N SER A 358 -0.94 50.72 -45.55
CA SER A 358 0.48 50.67 -45.21
C SER A 358 0.97 51.71 -44.18
N ASP A 359 0.08 52.56 -43.64
CA ASP A 359 0.39 53.27 -42.40
C ASP A 359 0.72 52.24 -41.32
N ASN A 360 1.73 52.54 -40.51
CA ASN A 360 2.11 51.66 -39.41
C ASN A 360 2.31 52.44 -38.11
N TYR A 361 2.00 51.77 -37.01
CA TYR A 361 2.22 52.27 -35.66
C TYR A 361 3.10 51.27 -34.93
N THR A 362 4.28 51.72 -34.53
CA THR A 362 5.29 50.85 -33.95
C THR A 362 5.50 51.17 -32.49
N PHE A 363 5.50 50.14 -31.64
CA PHE A 363 5.97 50.21 -30.27
C PHE A 363 7.35 49.57 -30.18
N GLU A 364 8.30 50.27 -29.57
CA GLU A 364 9.69 49.83 -29.40
C GLU A 364 10.14 50.04 -27.95
N ALA A 365 10.84 49.03 -27.42
CA ALA A 365 11.55 49.15 -26.15
C ALA A 365 12.75 48.21 -26.10
N ALA A 366 13.76 48.59 -25.32
CA ALA A 366 14.84 47.68 -24.95
C ALA A 366 14.27 46.57 -24.06
N ARG A 367 14.30 45.33 -24.57
CA ARG A 367 13.79 44.13 -23.89
C ARG A 367 14.77 42.97 -24.09
N SER A 368 14.91 42.17 -23.04
CA SER A 368 15.72 40.96 -23.05
C SER A 368 14.96 39.81 -22.39
N GLY A 369 15.26 38.59 -22.81
CA GLY A 369 14.68 37.37 -22.24
C GLY A 369 13.28 37.07 -22.75
N LEU A 370 12.70 35.99 -22.23
CA LEU A 370 11.40 35.49 -22.63
C LEU A 370 10.28 36.35 -22.04
N GLN A 371 9.33 36.79 -22.87
CA GLN A 371 8.26 37.69 -22.44
C GLN A 371 6.95 37.42 -23.20
N GLU A 372 5.83 37.51 -22.51
CA GLU A 372 4.50 37.57 -23.12
C GLU A 372 4.26 38.98 -23.68
N VAL A 373 3.68 39.05 -24.87
CA VAL A 373 3.30 40.31 -25.52
C VAL A 373 1.79 40.39 -25.59
N TYR A 374 1.23 41.51 -25.15
CA TYR A 374 -0.18 41.82 -25.24
C TYR A 374 -0.39 43.13 -25.98
N LEU A 375 -1.54 43.26 -26.64
CA LEU A 375 -1.97 44.47 -27.33
C LEU A 375 -3.35 44.90 -26.85
N TRP A 376 -3.54 46.21 -26.69
CA TRP A 376 -4.81 46.86 -26.44
C TRP A 376 -5.27 47.59 -27.71
N TRP A 377 -6.58 47.63 -27.94
CA TRP A 377 -7.21 48.46 -28.97
C TRP A 377 -8.63 48.83 -28.56
N THR A 378 -9.23 49.80 -29.23
CA THR A 378 -10.66 50.13 -29.08
C THR A 378 -11.48 49.51 -30.19
N THR A 379 -12.66 48.98 -29.85
CA THR A 379 -13.61 48.44 -30.85
C THR A 379 -14.38 49.55 -31.55
N TYR A 380 -14.70 49.36 -32.82
CA TYR A 380 -15.61 50.20 -33.57
C TYR A 380 -16.23 49.39 -34.71
N SER A 381 -17.44 49.76 -35.15
CA SER A 381 -18.17 49.03 -36.19
C SER A 381 -17.42 48.94 -37.52
N ASN A 382 -16.59 49.95 -37.83
CA ASN A 382 -15.77 49.99 -39.03
C ASN A 382 -14.30 49.60 -38.81
N ARG A 383 -13.94 48.95 -37.68
CA ARG A 383 -12.58 48.42 -37.48
C ARG A 383 -12.27 47.30 -38.47
N ASN A 384 -11.00 47.14 -38.78
CA ASN A 384 -10.51 46.03 -39.59
C ASN A 384 -10.51 44.72 -38.79
N THR A 385 -10.96 43.64 -39.41
CA THR A 385 -11.08 42.31 -38.78
C THR A 385 -9.84 41.44 -38.98
N ASN A 386 -8.84 41.90 -39.73
CA ASN A 386 -7.64 41.14 -40.07
C ASN A 386 -6.39 42.04 -40.10
N VAL A 387 -6.07 42.66 -38.96
CA VAL A 387 -4.93 43.58 -38.81
C VAL A 387 -3.65 42.78 -38.55
N PRO A 388 -2.63 42.85 -39.42
CA PRO A 388 -1.34 42.23 -39.17
C PRO A 388 -0.54 43.01 -38.12
N ILE A 389 -0.11 42.30 -37.08
CA ILE A 389 0.78 42.75 -36.02
C ILE A 389 2.11 42.02 -36.19
N GLN A 390 3.16 42.74 -36.58
CA GLN A 390 4.50 42.18 -36.72
C GLN A 390 5.29 42.36 -35.43
N ILE A 391 5.83 41.27 -34.91
CA ILE A 391 6.59 41.23 -33.66
C ILE A 391 8.02 40.81 -33.98
N TYR A 392 8.99 41.65 -33.64
CA TYR A 392 10.41 41.41 -33.86
C TYR A 392 11.11 41.16 -32.53
N ASP A 393 11.77 39.99 -32.42
CA ASP A 393 12.43 39.52 -31.18
C ASP A 393 13.95 39.81 -31.12
N GLY A 394 14.50 40.42 -32.17
CA GLY A 394 15.93 40.71 -32.33
C GLY A 394 16.62 39.85 -33.39
N ALA A 395 16.03 38.73 -33.81
CA ALA A 395 16.57 37.85 -34.85
C ALA A 395 15.56 37.52 -35.97
N ALA A 396 14.27 37.43 -35.66
CA ALA A 396 13.20 37.09 -36.59
C ALA A 396 11.94 37.94 -36.40
N SER A 397 11.06 37.97 -37.41
CA SER A 397 9.74 38.59 -37.33
C SER A 397 8.64 37.54 -37.37
N SER A 398 7.73 37.57 -36.40
CA SER A 398 6.48 36.79 -36.41
C SER A 398 5.29 37.71 -36.71
N THR A 399 4.25 37.21 -37.38
CA THR A 399 3.03 38.00 -37.65
C THR A 399 1.82 37.35 -36.99
N VAL A 400 1.09 38.14 -36.21
CA VAL A 400 -0.19 37.77 -35.60
C VAL A 400 -1.29 38.60 -36.26
N TYR A 401 -2.39 37.96 -36.67
CA TYR A 401 -3.54 38.66 -37.25
C TYR A 401 -4.62 38.89 -36.20
N VAL A 402 -5.07 40.13 -36.05
CA VAL A 402 -6.00 40.55 -34.99
C VAL A 402 -7.30 41.08 -35.59
N ASN A 403 -8.43 40.65 -35.03
CA ASN A 403 -9.74 41.21 -35.33
C ASN A 403 -10.10 42.34 -34.34
N GLN A 404 -9.96 43.59 -34.77
CA GLN A 404 -10.16 44.73 -33.88
C GLN A 404 -11.63 45.14 -33.68
N ARG A 405 -12.60 44.39 -34.26
CA ARG A 405 -14.02 44.53 -33.90
C ARG A 405 -14.37 43.79 -32.60
N LEU A 406 -13.50 42.88 -32.18
CA LEU A 406 -13.69 42.04 -30.99
C LEU A 406 -12.68 42.48 -29.92
N ASN A 407 -12.98 42.16 -28.66
CA ASN A 407 -12.04 42.22 -27.54
C ASN A 407 -11.28 43.55 -27.33
N GLY A 408 -11.82 44.67 -27.79
CA GLY A 408 -11.25 45.99 -27.48
C GLY A 408 -11.64 46.46 -26.09
N GLY A 409 -10.83 47.35 -25.51
CA GLY A 409 -10.96 47.75 -24.11
C GLY A 409 -10.40 46.72 -23.11
N GLN A 410 -9.52 45.82 -23.56
CA GLN A 410 -8.82 44.85 -22.72
C GLN A 410 -7.46 44.43 -23.35
N TRP A 411 -6.58 43.82 -22.54
CA TRP A 411 -5.31 43.25 -23.01
C TRP A 411 -5.54 41.94 -23.75
N ASN A 412 -5.03 41.84 -24.98
CA ASN A 412 -5.13 40.65 -25.80
C ASN A 412 -3.76 40.01 -26.00
N TYR A 413 -3.63 38.74 -25.65
CA TYR A 413 -2.36 38.00 -25.77
C TYR A 413 -1.99 37.76 -27.23
N LEU A 414 -0.76 38.10 -27.60
CA LEU A 414 -0.21 37.92 -28.94
C LEU A 414 0.85 36.80 -29.03
N GLY A 415 1.30 36.25 -27.90
CA GLY A 415 2.31 35.20 -27.87
C GLY A 415 3.47 35.50 -26.91
N THR A 416 4.36 34.52 -26.79
CA THR A 416 5.58 34.58 -26.00
C THR A 416 6.79 34.67 -26.93
N TYR A 417 7.69 35.62 -26.66
CA TYR A 417 8.83 35.95 -27.52
C TYR A 417 10.10 36.11 -26.69
N ASN A 418 11.24 35.65 -27.20
CA ASN A 418 12.54 35.79 -26.53
C ASN A 418 13.30 37.00 -27.08
N PHE A 419 13.16 38.15 -26.44
CA PHE A 419 13.77 39.38 -26.93
C PHE A 419 15.28 39.43 -26.67
N SER A 420 16.04 39.95 -27.63
CA SER A 420 17.50 40.06 -27.57
C SER A 420 18.01 41.44 -28.00
N GLY A 421 17.43 42.51 -27.44
CA GLY A 421 17.81 43.89 -27.76
C GLY A 421 16.62 44.83 -27.76
N VAL A 422 16.19 45.30 -28.94
CA VAL A 422 15.01 46.14 -29.09
C VAL A 422 13.83 45.28 -29.55
N ALA A 423 12.83 45.12 -28.68
CA ALA A 423 11.54 44.56 -29.04
C ALA A 423 10.80 45.55 -29.93
N ARG A 424 10.20 45.08 -31.02
CA ARG A 424 9.34 45.90 -31.88
C ARG A 424 8.00 45.22 -32.12
N VAL A 425 6.91 45.91 -31.83
CA VAL A 425 5.53 45.49 -32.15
C VAL A 425 4.93 46.51 -33.12
N GLN A 426 4.70 46.10 -34.36
CA GLN A 426 4.28 46.98 -35.43
C GLN A 426 2.88 46.61 -35.92
N ILE A 427 1.94 47.53 -35.76
CA ILE A 427 0.57 47.45 -36.28
C ILE A 427 0.58 48.02 -37.69
N ILE A 428 0.07 47.27 -38.68
CA ILE A 428 0.05 47.72 -40.08
C ILE A 428 -1.39 47.84 -40.57
N SER A 429 -1.77 49.02 -41.06
CA SER A 429 -3.08 49.28 -41.65
C SER A 429 -3.17 48.68 -43.07
N THR A 430 -4.21 47.87 -43.36
CA THR A 430 -4.27 47.09 -44.61
C THR A 430 -5.31 47.55 -45.63
N GLU A 431 -6.40 48.20 -45.21
CA GLU A 431 -7.51 48.61 -46.09
C GLU A 431 -7.89 50.08 -45.88
N SER A 432 -8.24 50.80 -46.94
CA SER A 432 -8.52 52.23 -46.84
C SER A 432 -9.98 52.61 -46.54
N THR A 433 -10.88 51.63 -46.53
CA THR A 433 -12.31 51.80 -46.21
C THR A 433 -12.65 51.40 -44.77
N LEU A 434 -11.76 50.66 -44.09
CA LEU A 434 -11.86 50.27 -42.69
C LEU A 434 -10.81 51.02 -41.86
N THR A 435 -11.03 51.08 -40.54
CA THR A 435 -10.11 51.72 -39.60
C THR A 435 -9.24 50.69 -38.89
N THR A 436 -7.94 50.96 -38.77
CA THR A 436 -6.99 50.18 -37.95
C THR A 436 -6.64 50.99 -36.72
N CYS A 437 -6.74 50.39 -35.54
CA CYS A 437 -6.49 51.02 -34.24
C CYS A 437 -5.06 50.74 -33.74
N ALA A 438 -4.46 51.74 -33.09
CA ALA A 438 -3.27 51.61 -32.27
C ALA A 438 -3.54 52.29 -30.92
N ASP A 439 -3.20 51.62 -29.83
CA ASP A 439 -3.48 52.09 -28.48
C ASP A 439 -2.27 51.74 -27.60
N ALA A 440 -2.24 50.59 -26.92
CA ALA A 440 -1.12 50.24 -26.06
C ALA A 440 -0.56 48.83 -26.32
N VAL A 441 0.73 48.64 -26.02
CA VAL A 441 1.38 47.32 -25.95
C VAL A 441 1.87 47.05 -24.52
N ARG A 442 1.82 45.79 -24.11
CA ARG A 442 2.28 45.33 -22.80
C ARG A 442 3.24 44.16 -22.96
N PHE A 443 4.42 44.29 -22.36
CA PHE A 443 5.47 43.28 -22.31
C PHE A 443 5.58 42.74 -20.88
N VAL A 444 5.25 41.47 -20.69
CA VAL A 444 5.31 40.80 -19.39
C VAL A 444 6.48 39.81 -19.40
N PRO A 445 7.59 40.09 -18.70
CA PRO A 445 8.72 39.18 -18.66
C PRO A 445 8.36 37.89 -17.93
N ILE A 446 8.73 36.77 -18.53
CA ILE A 446 8.66 35.44 -17.94
C ILE A 446 10.02 35.21 -17.27
N GLY A 447 10.03 34.91 -15.97
CA GLY A 447 11.26 34.48 -15.30
C GLY A 447 11.88 33.31 -16.08
N SER A 448 13.11 33.47 -16.56
CA SER A 448 13.84 32.42 -17.28
C SER A 448 14.91 31.86 -16.36
N SER A 449 14.93 30.55 -16.23
CA SER A 449 15.89 29.82 -15.41
C SER A 449 16.23 28.51 -16.09
N ALA A 450 17.52 28.17 -16.07
CA ALA A 450 17.95 26.83 -16.40
C ALA A 450 17.23 25.82 -15.46
N PRO A 451 17.00 24.59 -15.92
CA PRO A 451 16.39 23.58 -15.10
C PRO A 451 17.25 23.31 -13.85
N THR A 452 16.62 22.94 -12.76
CA THR A 452 17.29 22.40 -11.58
C THR A 452 16.39 21.33 -10.99
N ILE A 453 16.91 20.12 -10.85
CA ILE A 453 16.25 18.98 -10.24
C ILE A 453 16.24 19.20 -8.73
N THR A 454 15.08 18.99 -8.11
CA THR A 454 14.86 19.22 -6.66
C THR A 454 14.33 17.99 -5.93
N SER A 455 13.90 16.95 -6.66
CA SER A 455 13.48 15.68 -6.06
C SER A 455 14.69 14.82 -5.72
N ASP A 456 14.59 14.01 -4.67
CA ASP A 456 15.54 12.92 -4.38
C ASP A 456 15.03 11.61 -4.99
N PRO A 457 15.89 10.77 -5.56
CA PRO A 457 15.47 9.54 -6.22
C PRO A 457 15.21 8.42 -5.23
N ILE A 458 14.29 7.53 -5.60
CA ILE A 458 14.06 6.28 -4.86
C ILE A 458 15.16 5.31 -5.26
N THR A 459 16.02 4.94 -4.32
CA THR A 459 17.21 4.12 -4.60
C THR A 459 16.98 2.63 -4.36
N THR A 460 15.75 2.20 -4.13
CA THR A 460 15.38 0.79 -3.94
C THR A 460 14.21 0.40 -4.83
N GLY A 461 14.17 -0.87 -5.23
CA GLY A 461 13.08 -1.46 -6.00
C GLY A 461 12.87 -2.92 -5.65
N SER A 462 11.77 -3.51 -6.09
CA SER A 462 11.50 -4.94 -5.88
C SER A 462 11.20 -5.63 -7.20
N VAL A 463 11.71 -6.85 -7.37
CA VAL A 463 11.38 -7.66 -8.54
C VAL A 463 9.87 -7.87 -8.63
N GLY A 464 9.30 -7.63 -9.81
CA GLY A 464 7.88 -7.82 -10.09
C GLY A 464 6.96 -6.71 -9.59
N LEU A 465 7.46 -5.76 -8.78
CA LEU A 465 6.68 -4.61 -8.32
C LEU A 465 6.94 -3.37 -9.18
N PRO A 466 5.92 -2.53 -9.45
CA PRO A 466 6.12 -1.25 -10.12
C PRO A 466 7.06 -0.35 -9.32
N TYR A 467 8.08 0.18 -9.99
CA TYR A 467 8.91 1.28 -9.54
C TYR A 467 8.48 2.54 -10.30
N THR A 468 8.12 3.59 -9.57
CA THR A 468 7.81 4.91 -10.14
C THR A 468 8.62 5.98 -9.43
N TYR A 469 9.08 6.98 -10.16
CA TYR A 469 9.79 8.12 -9.59
C TYR A 469 9.45 9.40 -10.35
N ASP A 470 8.84 10.37 -9.68
CA ASP A 470 8.45 11.64 -10.28
C ASP A 470 9.59 12.68 -10.13
N VAL A 471 10.37 12.87 -11.19
CA VAL A 471 11.50 13.80 -11.20
C VAL A 471 10.98 15.23 -11.15
N GLN A 472 11.09 15.88 -9.99
CA GLN A 472 10.73 17.28 -9.83
C GLN A 472 11.89 18.17 -10.26
N ALA A 473 11.62 19.07 -11.19
CA ALA A 473 12.55 20.13 -11.54
C ALA A 473 11.80 21.45 -11.74
N TYR A 474 12.46 22.57 -11.41
CA TYR A 474 12.00 23.89 -11.79
C TYR A 474 12.86 24.44 -12.92
N GLY A 475 12.30 25.28 -13.75
CA GLY A 475 12.97 25.95 -14.85
C GLY A 475 11.95 26.49 -15.84
N SER A 476 12.34 27.49 -16.62
CA SER A 476 11.46 28.15 -17.59
C SER A 476 12.28 28.59 -18.80
N PRO A 477 11.83 28.34 -20.04
CA PRO A 477 10.52 27.81 -20.46
C PRO A 477 10.39 26.29 -20.26
N THR A 478 9.34 25.69 -20.82
CA THR A 478 8.95 24.27 -20.73
C THR A 478 10.14 23.33 -20.61
N LEU A 479 10.10 22.49 -19.58
CA LEU A 479 11.11 21.49 -19.29
C LEU A 479 10.92 20.26 -20.17
N LEU A 480 12.04 19.67 -20.59
CA LEU A 480 12.09 18.39 -21.28
C LEU A 480 12.89 17.40 -20.44
N TYR A 481 12.23 16.30 -20.05
CA TYR A 481 12.79 15.23 -19.25
C TYR A 481 13.24 14.06 -20.13
N GLU A 482 14.42 13.50 -19.87
CA GLU A 482 14.94 12.34 -20.59
C GLU A 482 15.77 11.42 -19.69
N LEU A 483 15.73 10.12 -19.97
CA LEU A 483 16.64 9.13 -19.38
C LEU A 483 17.87 9.01 -20.27
N THR A 484 19.02 9.41 -19.74
CA THR A 484 20.31 9.27 -20.43
C THR A 484 21.02 7.97 -20.08
N SER A 485 20.64 7.35 -18.95
CA SER A 485 21.03 5.98 -18.55
C SER A 485 19.86 5.36 -17.79
N ALA A 486 19.47 4.13 -18.14
CA ALA A 486 18.37 3.41 -17.48
C ALA A 486 18.45 1.90 -17.73
N PRO A 487 17.90 1.06 -16.84
CA PRO A 487 17.71 -0.37 -17.09
C PRO A 487 16.67 -0.63 -18.20
N GLY A 488 16.73 -1.83 -18.77
CA GLY A 488 15.76 -2.25 -19.79
C GLY A 488 14.31 -2.18 -19.28
N GLY A 489 13.42 -1.62 -20.10
CA GLY A 489 12.00 -1.47 -19.78
C GLY A 489 11.63 -0.25 -18.94
N MET A 490 12.61 0.53 -18.45
CA MET A 490 12.34 1.79 -17.76
C MET A 490 12.03 2.91 -18.77
N THR A 491 11.02 3.71 -18.47
CA THR A 491 10.59 4.85 -19.30
C THR A 491 10.46 6.12 -18.45
N ILE A 492 10.53 7.29 -19.08
CA ILE A 492 10.21 8.58 -18.46
C ILE A 492 9.25 9.36 -19.35
N ASN A 493 8.26 10.02 -18.77
CA ASN A 493 7.41 10.96 -19.49
C ASN A 493 8.17 12.27 -19.75
N PRO A 494 8.35 12.70 -21.01
CA PRO A 494 9.19 13.85 -21.34
C PRO A 494 8.61 15.21 -20.91
N ALA A 495 7.32 15.29 -20.61
CA ALA A 495 6.66 16.51 -20.16
C ALA A 495 6.52 16.57 -18.63
N THR A 496 6.35 15.42 -17.97
CA THR A 496 6.04 15.38 -16.53
C THR A 496 7.20 14.92 -15.65
N GLY A 497 8.21 14.23 -16.20
CA GLY A 497 9.32 13.69 -15.42
C GLY A 497 9.03 12.37 -14.70
N LEU A 498 7.84 11.79 -14.89
CA LEU A 498 7.47 10.52 -14.27
C LEU A 498 8.23 9.35 -14.90
N ILE A 499 9.13 8.74 -14.13
CA ILE A 499 9.75 7.45 -14.42
C ILE A 499 8.79 6.32 -14.06
N SER A 500 8.70 5.31 -14.93
CA SER A 500 8.00 4.06 -14.67
C SER A 500 8.86 2.87 -15.11
N TRP A 501 8.91 1.83 -14.26
CA TRP A 501 9.66 0.61 -14.49
C TRP A 501 9.07 -0.55 -13.69
N THR A 502 9.24 -1.78 -14.13
CA THR A 502 8.96 -2.98 -13.32
C THR A 502 10.20 -3.86 -13.40
N PRO A 503 11.03 -3.92 -12.34
CA PRO A 503 12.24 -4.73 -12.35
C PRO A 503 11.91 -6.21 -12.54
N THR A 504 12.63 -6.90 -13.42
CA THR A 504 12.46 -8.34 -13.66
C THR A 504 13.59 -9.19 -13.06
N ALA A 505 14.60 -8.54 -12.47
CA ALA A 505 15.75 -9.18 -11.85
C ALA A 505 16.28 -8.33 -10.70
N THR A 506 16.89 -8.99 -9.71
CA THR A 506 17.61 -8.32 -8.63
C THR A 506 18.93 -7.72 -9.11
N GLY A 507 19.48 -6.78 -8.33
CA GLY A 507 20.77 -6.16 -8.57
C GLY A 507 20.73 -4.64 -8.53
N SER A 508 21.88 -4.02 -8.74
CA SER A 508 22.03 -2.57 -8.76
C SER A 508 21.93 -2.01 -10.18
N PHE A 509 20.99 -1.11 -10.41
CA PHE A 509 20.71 -0.53 -11.72
C PHE A 509 20.98 0.98 -11.73
N ASN A 510 21.91 1.41 -12.58
CA ASN A 510 22.21 2.84 -12.74
C ASN A 510 21.10 3.54 -13.52
N VAL A 511 20.67 4.69 -13.00
CA VAL A 511 19.73 5.59 -13.65
C VAL A 511 20.34 6.99 -13.71
N THR A 512 20.21 7.66 -14.85
CA THR A 512 20.57 9.08 -14.98
C THR A 512 19.47 9.80 -15.74
N VAL A 513 18.87 10.78 -15.07
CA VAL A 513 17.87 11.67 -15.64
C VAL A 513 18.54 12.98 -16.03
N ARG A 514 18.15 13.53 -17.17
CA ARG A 514 18.48 14.89 -17.59
C ARG A 514 17.19 15.69 -17.78
N VAL A 515 17.18 16.91 -17.25
CA VAL A 515 16.12 17.88 -17.47
C VAL A 515 16.70 19.08 -18.21
N SER A 516 16.10 19.47 -19.33
CA SER A 516 16.64 20.52 -20.19
C SER A 516 15.59 21.55 -20.63
N ASN A 517 16.04 22.76 -20.92
CA ASN A 517 15.29 23.77 -21.67
C ASN A 517 16.26 24.63 -22.51
N SER A 518 15.78 25.71 -23.12
CA SER A 518 16.61 26.58 -23.96
C SER A 518 17.69 27.38 -23.21
N PHE A 519 17.70 27.34 -21.87
CA PHE A 519 18.65 28.08 -21.01
C PHE A 519 19.67 27.16 -20.31
N GLY A 520 19.49 25.84 -20.35
CA GLY A 520 20.46 24.91 -19.79
C GLY A 520 19.87 23.52 -19.55
N SER A 521 20.60 22.71 -18.81
CA SER A 521 20.12 21.43 -18.31
C SER A 521 20.71 21.12 -16.94
N ASP A 522 20.00 20.29 -16.20
CA ASP A 522 20.48 19.67 -14.97
C ASP A 522 20.37 18.15 -15.06
N THR A 523 21.18 17.44 -14.28
CA THR A 523 21.29 15.98 -14.33
C THR A 523 21.35 15.39 -12.94
N GLN A 524 20.64 14.28 -12.75
CA GLN A 524 20.67 13.50 -11.51
C GLN A 524 20.97 12.04 -11.84
N SER A 525 22.02 11.52 -11.21
CA SER A 525 22.43 10.11 -11.31
C SER A 525 22.23 9.41 -9.98
N PHE A 526 21.68 8.21 -10.02
CA PHE A 526 21.46 7.37 -8.84
C PHE A 526 21.50 5.88 -9.20
N VAL A 527 21.57 5.04 -8.17
CA VAL A 527 21.53 3.59 -8.28
C VAL A 527 20.23 3.12 -7.64
N ILE A 528 19.50 2.23 -8.31
CA ILE A 528 18.37 1.51 -7.71
C ILE A 528 18.86 0.12 -7.35
N ASP A 529 18.90 -0.19 -6.07
CA ASP A 529 19.14 -1.54 -5.56
C ASP A 529 17.81 -2.31 -5.55
N VAL A 530 17.70 -3.29 -6.45
CA VAL A 530 16.51 -4.14 -6.57
C VAL A 530 16.73 -5.44 -5.83
N GLU A 531 15.85 -5.69 -4.87
CA GLU A 531 15.83 -6.92 -4.09
C GLU A 531 14.54 -7.70 -4.34
N ILE A 532 14.46 -8.92 -3.81
CA ILE A 532 13.19 -9.61 -3.65
C ILE A 532 12.68 -9.20 -2.28
N THR A 533 11.62 -8.40 -2.22
CA THR A 533 10.95 -8.10 -0.95
C THR A 533 10.03 -9.27 -0.63
N THR A 534 10.53 -10.24 0.12
CA THR A 534 9.67 -11.25 0.75
C THR A 534 9.15 -10.65 2.05
N VAL A 535 7.92 -10.12 2.03
CA VAL A 535 7.20 -9.77 3.26
C VAL A 535 7.00 -11.06 4.05
N ARG A 536 7.24 -11.00 5.36
CA ARG A 536 7.07 -12.14 6.27
C ARG A 536 5.79 -11.93 7.06
N TYR A 537 4.86 -12.87 6.95
CA TYR A 537 3.49 -12.71 7.46
C TYR A 537 3.25 -13.44 8.78
N THR A 538 4.07 -14.45 9.09
CA THR A 538 3.79 -15.41 10.16
C THR A 538 4.89 -15.42 11.22
N THR A 539 4.50 -15.23 12.48
CA THR A 539 5.36 -15.41 13.67
C THR A 539 4.84 -16.55 14.53
N VAL A 540 5.74 -17.32 15.13
CA VAL A 540 5.41 -18.32 16.15
C VAL A 540 6.03 -17.92 17.49
N ALA A 541 5.24 -18.01 18.55
CA ALA A 541 5.69 -17.76 19.92
C ALA A 541 5.11 -18.79 20.89
N ILE A 542 5.69 -18.84 22.09
CA ILE A 542 5.22 -19.68 23.19
C ILE A 542 5.06 -18.80 24.43
N GLN A 543 3.94 -18.93 25.11
CA GLN A 543 3.73 -18.40 26.44
C GLN A 543 3.20 -19.51 27.35
N ASN A 544 3.95 -19.83 28.41
CA ASN A 544 3.67 -21.00 29.26
C ASN A 544 3.49 -22.27 28.41
N GLU A 545 2.39 -23.01 28.57
CA GLU A 545 2.12 -24.26 27.84
C GLU A 545 1.44 -24.05 26.47
N GLN A 546 1.35 -22.80 25.97
CA GLN A 546 0.52 -22.45 24.82
C GLN A 546 1.34 -21.92 23.64
N PHE A 547 0.96 -22.33 22.43
CA PHE A 547 1.46 -21.77 21.18
C PHE A 547 0.65 -20.56 20.72
N TYR A 548 1.35 -19.61 20.13
CA TYR A 548 0.80 -18.42 19.51
C TYR A 548 1.28 -18.34 18.06
N ILE A 549 0.37 -17.97 17.16
CA ILE A 549 0.69 -17.61 15.78
C ILE A 549 0.19 -16.18 15.58
N ASN A 550 1.08 -15.28 15.13
CA ASN A 550 0.76 -13.86 14.92
C ASN A 550 0.17 -13.19 16.17
N ASP A 551 0.75 -13.46 17.34
CA ASP A 551 0.29 -12.98 18.65
C ASP A 551 -1.13 -13.44 19.07
N HIS A 552 -1.74 -14.36 18.33
CA HIS A 552 -3.00 -15.02 18.70
C HIS A 552 -2.76 -16.45 19.19
N LEU A 553 -3.55 -16.88 20.19
CA LEU A 553 -3.56 -18.27 20.62
C LEU A 553 -3.95 -19.18 19.44
N THR A 554 -3.23 -20.28 19.26
CA THR A 554 -3.68 -21.30 18.31
C THR A 554 -5.04 -21.85 18.76
N TYR A 555 -6.01 -21.95 17.83
CA TYR A 555 -7.37 -22.39 18.15
C TYR A 555 -8.04 -21.61 19.30
N GLU A 556 -7.85 -20.29 19.37
CA GLU A 556 -8.35 -19.41 20.44
C GLU A 556 -9.83 -19.68 20.82
N GLY A 557 -10.09 -19.86 22.12
CA GLY A 557 -11.43 -20.14 22.65
C GLY A 557 -12.01 -21.52 22.32
N ARG A 558 -11.26 -22.40 21.64
CA ARG A 558 -11.77 -23.72 21.24
C ARG A 558 -11.69 -24.73 22.38
N THR A 559 -12.80 -25.46 22.54
CA THR A 559 -12.86 -26.70 23.34
C THR A 559 -13.46 -27.82 22.49
N TRP A 560 -13.07 -29.06 22.77
CA TRP A 560 -13.63 -30.25 22.14
C TRP A 560 -13.88 -31.34 23.18
N ASN A 561 -15.13 -31.83 23.26
CA ASN A 561 -15.58 -32.78 24.27
C ASN A 561 -15.22 -32.39 25.71
N GLY A 562 -15.29 -31.09 26.02
CA GLY A 562 -14.96 -30.54 27.34
C GLY A 562 -13.47 -30.35 27.63
N ASN A 563 -12.59 -30.70 26.69
CA ASN A 563 -11.14 -30.49 26.79
C ASN A 563 -10.75 -29.17 26.09
N ILE A 564 -9.79 -28.46 26.67
CA ILE A 564 -9.25 -27.22 26.13
C ILE A 564 -8.37 -27.54 24.91
N ILE A 565 -8.62 -26.88 23.79
CA ILE A 565 -7.86 -27.03 22.54
C ILE A 565 -7.02 -25.80 22.24
N GLU A 566 -7.46 -24.62 22.67
CA GLU A 566 -6.69 -23.39 22.51
C GLU A 566 -5.25 -23.55 23.06
N GLY A 567 -4.27 -23.02 22.34
CA GLY A 567 -2.84 -23.13 22.64
C GLY A 567 -2.18 -24.44 22.19
N LEU A 568 -2.92 -25.44 21.71
CA LEU A 568 -2.35 -26.66 21.10
C LEU A 568 -1.96 -26.42 19.63
N LEU A 569 -1.03 -27.22 19.10
CA LEU A 569 -0.50 -27.11 17.74
C LEU A 569 -0.57 -28.46 17.02
N PHE A 570 -1.73 -28.77 16.43
CA PHE A 570 -1.90 -30.02 15.68
C PHE A 570 -1.08 -30.02 14.38
N ASN A 571 -0.46 -31.16 14.10
CA ASN A 571 0.48 -31.28 12.99
C ASN A 571 0.39 -32.63 12.27
N ALA A 572 1.16 -32.75 11.19
CA ALA A 572 1.48 -34.02 10.56
C ALA A 572 2.98 -34.13 10.32
N ARG A 573 3.50 -35.36 10.35
CA ARG A 573 4.90 -35.67 10.08
C ARG A 573 5.11 -35.83 8.58
N LEU A 574 5.59 -34.77 7.93
CA LEU A 574 5.73 -34.67 6.47
C LEU A 574 7.19 -34.49 6.06
N VAL A 575 8.09 -35.25 6.71
CA VAL A 575 9.53 -34.93 6.74
C VAL A 575 10.26 -35.05 5.42
N ASN A 576 9.67 -35.71 4.42
CA ASN A 576 10.27 -35.95 3.10
C ASN A 576 9.84 -34.91 2.04
N GLY A 577 9.24 -33.78 2.42
CA GLY A 577 8.81 -32.74 1.48
C GLY A 577 9.92 -32.12 0.62
N ILE A 578 11.17 -32.13 1.10
CA ILE A 578 12.36 -31.64 0.36
C ILE A 578 13.34 -32.75 -0.04
N PHE A 579 12.93 -34.01 0.11
CA PHE A 579 13.78 -35.18 -0.09
C PHE A 579 14.38 -35.22 -1.49
N ASP A 580 15.62 -35.70 -1.56
CA ASP A 580 16.21 -36.23 -2.78
C ASP A 580 17.11 -37.43 -2.43
N ASP A 581 17.39 -38.29 -3.40
CA ASP A 581 18.28 -39.43 -3.22
C ASP A 581 19.47 -39.30 -4.17
N LEU A 582 20.59 -38.84 -3.62
CA LEU A 582 21.84 -38.69 -4.35
C LEU A 582 22.54 -40.02 -4.61
N ASN A 583 22.04 -41.14 -4.07
CA ASN A 583 22.59 -42.45 -4.38
C ASN A 583 21.99 -42.97 -5.72
N PRO A 584 22.81 -43.10 -6.78
CA PRO A 584 22.33 -43.54 -8.08
C PRO A 584 21.76 -44.97 -8.09
N GLN A 585 22.08 -45.79 -7.08
CA GLN A 585 21.58 -47.15 -6.96
C GLN A 585 20.15 -47.22 -6.40
N THR A 586 19.76 -46.25 -5.58
CA THR A 586 18.46 -46.26 -4.86
C THR A 586 17.49 -45.19 -5.37
N VAL A 587 17.95 -44.14 -6.05
CA VAL A 587 17.07 -43.08 -6.60
C VAL A 587 15.93 -43.60 -7.49
N ASN A 588 16.18 -44.72 -8.17
CA ASN A 588 15.20 -45.36 -9.04
C ASN A 588 14.04 -46.06 -8.28
N LEU A 589 14.11 -46.16 -6.95
CA LEU A 589 13.05 -46.71 -6.11
C LEU A 589 11.87 -45.74 -5.96
N TRP A 590 12.10 -44.44 -6.14
CA TRP A 590 11.14 -43.37 -5.83
C TRP A 590 10.36 -42.88 -7.05
N LYS A 591 10.41 -43.61 -8.16
CA LYS A 591 9.80 -43.20 -9.44
C LYS A 591 8.31 -42.96 -9.30
N TYR A 592 7.83 -41.85 -9.85
CA TYR A 592 6.39 -41.62 -9.96
C TYR A 592 5.75 -42.63 -10.93
N PRO A 593 4.54 -43.14 -10.63
CA PRO A 593 3.86 -44.13 -11.48
C PRO A 593 3.57 -43.66 -12.91
N ASP A 594 3.34 -42.37 -13.10
CA ASP A 594 2.97 -41.75 -14.37
C ASP A 594 4.17 -41.42 -15.27
N THR A 595 5.28 -40.93 -14.70
CA THR A 595 6.48 -40.55 -15.46
C THR A 595 7.55 -41.64 -15.48
N GLY A 596 7.53 -42.57 -14.52
CA GLY A 596 8.57 -43.58 -14.36
C GLY A 596 9.94 -43.03 -13.94
N ILE A 597 10.00 -41.79 -13.46
CA ILE A 597 11.22 -41.07 -13.06
C ILE A 597 10.99 -40.39 -11.71
N TRP A 598 12.01 -40.36 -10.85
CA TRP A 598 12.01 -39.56 -9.61
C TRP A 598 12.36 -38.11 -9.94
N ASP A 599 11.57 -37.18 -9.40
CA ASP A 599 11.81 -35.74 -9.55
C ASP A 599 11.63 -35.06 -8.17
N PRO A 600 12.71 -34.62 -7.52
CA PRO A 600 12.64 -34.00 -6.20
C PRO A 600 11.93 -32.63 -6.22
N ASN A 601 11.99 -31.90 -7.35
CA ASN A 601 11.32 -30.61 -7.48
C ASN A 601 9.81 -30.79 -7.66
N ARG A 602 9.39 -31.83 -8.38
CA ARG A 602 7.97 -32.23 -8.45
C ARG A 602 7.44 -32.55 -7.06
N ASN A 603 8.17 -33.35 -6.27
CA ASN A 603 7.77 -33.70 -4.90
C ASN A 603 7.52 -32.47 -4.04
N THR A 604 8.45 -31.52 -4.04
CA THR A 604 8.29 -30.24 -3.30
C THR A 604 7.16 -29.39 -3.85
N SER A 605 7.00 -29.32 -5.18
CA SER A 605 5.92 -28.50 -5.78
C SER A 605 4.54 -29.05 -5.43
N GLU A 606 4.36 -30.38 -5.48
CA GLU A 606 3.12 -31.04 -5.10
C GLU A 606 2.84 -30.90 -3.59
N PHE A 607 3.88 -30.93 -2.75
CA PHE A 607 3.77 -30.59 -1.32
C PHE A 607 3.21 -29.18 -1.14
N VAL A 608 3.84 -28.17 -1.75
CA VAL A 608 3.43 -26.75 -1.66
C VAL A 608 1.98 -26.57 -2.11
N ASN A 609 1.57 -27.24 -3.18
CA ASN A 609 0.20 -27.16 -3.70
C ASN A 609 -0.84 -27.74 -2.75
N ALA A 610 -0.49 -28.75 -1.96
CA ALA A 610 -1.42 -29.40 -1.02
C ALA A 610 -1.57 -28.64 0.32
N MET A 611 -0.61 -27.77 0.67
CA MET A 611 -0.59 -27.09 1.99
C MET A 611 -1.87 -26.31 2.31
N GLN A 612 -2.45 -25.63 1.32
CA GLN A 612 -3.71 -24.90 1.51
C GLN A 612 -4.85 -25.83 1.94
N GLU A 613 -4.90 -27.03 1.36
CA GLU A 613 -5.93 -28.03 1.66
C GLU A 613 -5.83 -28.46 3.13
N TRP A 614 -4.61 -28.77 3.61
CA TRP A 614 -4.39 -29.14 5.00
C TRP A 614 -4.71 -27.99 5.96
N ARG A 615 -4.34 -26.76 5.59
CA ARG A 615 -4.61 -25.54 6.38
C ARG A 615 -6.11 -25.30 6.54
N ASN A 616 -6.89 -25.55 5.48
CA ASN A 616 -8.35 -25.42 5.48
C ASN A 616 -9.03 -26.46 6.38
N GLN A 617 -8.37 -27.59 6.67
CA GLN A 617 -8.84 -28.65 7.56
C GLN A 617 -8.30 -28.51 8.99
N GLY A 618 -7.81 -27.32 9.37
CA GLY A 618 -7.44 -27.01 10.74
C GLY A 618 -6.02 -27.41 11.14
N MET A 619 -5.20 -27.91 10.21
CA MET A 619 -3.79 -28.18 10.49
C MET A 619 -3.01 -26.86 10.49
N LEU A 620 -2.31 -26.57 11.59
CA LEU A 620 -1.52 -25.33 11.74
C LEU A 620 -0.01 -25.54 11.65
N ALA A 621 0.45 -26.79 11.75
CA ALA A 621 1.87 -27.09 11.67
C ALA A 621 2.15 -28.40 10.93
N PHE A 622 3.40 -28.61 10.54
CA PHE A 622 3.91 -29.88 10.04
C PHE A 622 5.40 -30.04 10.31
N SER A 623 5.85 -31.28 10.43
CA SER A 623 7.27 -31.59 10.56
C SER A 623 7.92 -31.76 9.20
N LEU A 624 9.07 -31.13 8.99
CA LEU A 624 9.88 -31.18 7.77
C LEU A 624 11.35 -31.40 8.16
N ASN A 625 12.10 -32.27 7.49
CA ASN A 625 13.50 -32.54 7.87
C ASN A 625 14.49 -32.26 6.75
N ILE A 626 15.62 -31.63 7.08
CA ILE A 626 16.72 -31.35 6.15
C ILE A 626 17.42 -32.63 5.70
N GLN A 627 17.64 -33.57 6.62
CA GLN A 627 18.11 -34.93 6.29
C GLN A 627 16.96 -35.93 6.05
N GLY A 628 15.72 -35.44 5.92
CA GLY A 628 14.52 -36.25 5.74
C GLY A 628 14.25 -37.23 6.89
N GLY A 629 13.46 -38.25 6.60
CA GLY A 629 13.34 -39.47 7.40
C GLY A 629 13.39 -40.70 6.50
N SER A 630 12.99 -41.86 7.01
CA SER A 630 12.89 -43.05 6.16
C SER A 630 11.92 -42.81 4.99
N PRO A 631 12.36 -42.92 3.71
CA PRO A 631 11.51 -42.75 2.53
C PRO A 631 10.56 -43.93 2.32
N THR A 632 10.65 -44.98 3.15
CA THR A 632 9.72 -46.12 3.12
C THR A 632 8.72 -46.11 4.27
N GLY A 633 8.70 -45.09 5.14
CA GLY A 633 7.93 -45.11 6.38
C GLY A 633 8.81 -45.45 7.56
N TYR A 634 9.11 -46.74 7.67
CA TYR A 634 10.07 -47.29 8.62
C TYR A 634 11.22 -47.98 7.91
N GLY A 635 12.33 -48.12 8.63
CA GLY A 635 13.50 -48.87 8.20
C GLY A 635 14.64 -48.01 7.67
N SER A 636 15.75 -48.66 7.37
CA SER A 636 16.96 -48.02 6.86
C SER A 636 17.44 -48.70 5.59
N GLY A 637 18.15 -47.94 4.76
CA GLY A 637 18.76 -48.41 3.53
C GLY A 637 19.87 -47.44 3.12
N ASN A 638 20.47 -47.69 1.96
CA ASN A 638 21.64 -46.94 1.51
C ASN A 638 21.29 -45.66 0.73
N TRP A 639 20.06 -45.16 0.81
CA TRP A 639 19.69 -43.88 0.19
C TRP A 639 20.48 -42.73 0.81
N LEU A 640 20.79 -41.74 -0.01
CA LEU A 640 21.62 -40.61 0.37
C LEU A 640 20.81 -39.33 0.25
N ASN A 641 20.26 -38.86 1.37
CA ASN A 641 19.48 -37.64 1.48
C ASN A 641 20.16 -36.54 2.33
N PRO A 642 21.40 -36.14 2.03
CA PRO A 642 22.13 -35.19 2.86
C PRO A 642 21.75 -33.76 2.44
N GLY A 643 21.02 -33.03 3.27
CA GLY A 643 20.85 -31.59 3.09
C GLY A 643 22.14 -30.77 3.35
N TYR A 644 23.23 -31.45 3.72
CA TYR A 644 24.54 -30.86 4.02
C TYR A 644 25.66 -31.52 3.19
N PHE A 645 26.72 -30.77 2.94
CA PHE A 645 28.02 -31.36 2.62
C PHE A 645 28.67 -31.95 3.88
N ALA A 646 29.70 -32.79 3.71
CA ALA A 646 30.35 -33.51 4.80
C ALA A 646 30.99 -32.60 5.87
N ASP A 647 31.24 -31.32 5.54
CA ASP A 647 31.76 -30.30 6.44
C ASP A 647 30.67 -29.49 7.17
N GLY A 648 29.40 -29.75 6.88
CA GLY A 648 28.24 -29.03 7.44
C GLY A 648 27.82 -27.79 6.64
N ASN A 649 28.39 -27.53 5.47
CA ASN A 649 27.86 -26.49 4.58
C ASN A 649 26.53 -26.91 3.95
N LEU A 650 25.60 -25.96 3.79
CA LEU A 650 24.27 -26.23 3.22
C LEU A 650 24.35 -26.54 1.73
N ARG A 651 23.51 -27.47 1.24
CA ARG A 651 23.36 -27.71 -0.20
C ARG A 651 22.25 -26.85 -0.76
N THR A 652 22.57 -26.00 -1.74
CA THR A 652 21.63 -25.00 -2.31
C THR A 652 20.34 -25.62 -2.85
N ASP A 653 20.42 -26.78 -3.51
CA ASP A 653 19.25 -27.50 -4.05
C ASP A 653 18.23 -27.92 -2.98
N TYR A 654 18.71 -28.28 -1.79
CA TYR A 654 17.82 -28.56 -0.64
C TYR A 654 17.25 -27.28 -0.04
N MET A 655 18.08 -26.22 0.04
CA MET A 655 17.66 -24.94 0.60
C MET A 655 16.62 -24.23 -0.29
N ASP A 656 16.71 -24.36 -1.62
CA ASP A 656 15.72 -23.81 -2.56
C ASP A 656 14.35 -24.50 -2.40
N ARG A 657 14.34 -25.83 -2.21
CA ARG A 657 13.13 -26.60 -1.90
C ARG A 657 12.57 -26.23 -0.52
N LEU A 658 13.43 -26.07 0.48
CA LEU A 658 13.04 -25.65 1.82
C LEU A 658 12.44 -24.24 1.82
N GLU A 659 13.07 -23.29 1.14
CA GLU A 659 12.58 -21.92 0.96
C GLU A 659 11.18 -21.89 0.36
N SER A 660 10.92 -22.73 -0.65
CA SER A 660 9.59 -22.85 -1.29
C SER A 660 8.50 -23.26 -0.29
N ILE A 661 8.78 -24.25 0.57
CA ILE A 661 7.83 -24.73 1.58
C ILE A 661 7.65 -23.71 2.71
N ILE A 662 8.74 -23.13 3.25
CA ILE A 662 8.63 -22.16 4.36
C ILE A 662 7.91 -20.89 3.88
N ASN A 663 8.15 -20.43 2.64
CA ASN A 663 7.43 -19.29 2.06
C ASN A 663 5.93 -19.57 1.98
N LYS A 664 5.52 -20.76 1.52
CA LYS A 664 4.10 -21.11 1.50
C LYS A 664 3.52 -21.26 2.91
N ALA A 665 4.28 -21.80 3.85
CA ALA A 665 3.84 -21.88 5.25
C ALA A 665 3.63 -20.48 5.84
N ASP A 666 4.52 -19.55 5.54
CA ASP A 666 4.46 -18.15 5.98
C ASP A 666 3.23 -17.43 5.39
N GLU A 667 2.92 -17.65 4.11
CA GLU A 667 1.70 -17.16 3.46
C GLU A 667 0.43 -17.70 4.14
N LEU A 668 0.44 -18.96 4.58
CA LEU A 668 -0.74 -19.67 5.10
C LEU A 668 -0.95 -19.54 6.62
N GLY A 669 -0.07 -18.84 7.34
CA GLY A 669 -0.14 -18.81 8.81
C GLY A 669 0.20 -20.15 9.45
N MET A 670 1.09 -20.94 8.84
CA MET A 670 1.50 -22.27 9.32
C MET A 670 2.91 -22.27 9.90
N VAL A 671 3.11 -23.13 10.89
CA VAL A 671 4.40 -23.35 11.57
C VAL A 671 5.13 -24.56 11.00
N VAL A 672 6.40 -24.38 10.65
CA VAL A 672 7.27 -25.49 10.24
C VAL A 672 8.05 -25.98 11.46
N ILE A 673 7.87 -27.26 11.82
CA ILE A 673 8.70 -27.96 12.79
C ILE A 673 9.89 -28.54 12.02
N LEU A 674 11.02 -27.81 12.01
CA LEU A 674 12.15 -28.12 11.15
C LEU A 674 13.17 -29.02 11.87
N GLY A 675 13.23 -30.29 11.47
CA GLY A 675 14.22 -31.26 11.92
C GLY A 675 15.55 -31.13 11.19
N LEU A 676 16.66 -30.99 11.94
CA LEU A 676 17.98 -30.75 11.33
C LEU A 676 18.75 -32.02 11.02
N PHE A 677 18.75 -33.00 11.94
CA PHE A 677 19.51 -34.23 11.80
C PHE A 677 18.66 -35.50 11.94
N TYR A 678 19.05 -36.53 11.22
CA TYR A 678 18.38 -37.84 11.23
C TYR A 678 19.42 -38.96 11.32
N PHE A 679 19.18 -39.95 12.20
CA PHE A 679 20.06 -41.11 12.31
C PHE A 679 20.07 -41.91 10.99
N GLY A 680 21.24 -42.35 10.55
CA GLY A 680 21.40 -42.97 9.23
C GLY A 680 21.48 -41.97 8.08
N GLN A 681 21.57 -40.67 8.38
CA GLN A 681 22.15 -39.65 7.50
C GLN A 681 23.25 -38.83 8.18
N ASP A 682 23.37 -38.86 9.52
CA ASP A 682 24.39 -38.13 10.26
C ASP A 682 25.80 -38.66 10.01
N GLU A 683 25.96 -39.95 9.65
CA GLU A 683 27.26 -40.58 9.35
C GLU A 683 28.01 -39.92 8.18
N TYR A 684 27.31 -39.13 7.36
CA TYR A 684 27.90 -38.40 6.24
C TYR A 684 28.51 -37.06 6.66
N LEU A 685 28.34 -36.63 7.91
CA LEU A 685 29.07 -35.52 8.51
C LEU A 685 30.41 -36.00 9.06
N THR A 686 31.47 -35.23 8.84
CA THR A 686 32.84 -35.71 9.08
C THR A 686 33.17 -35.86 10.56
N ASN A 687 32.66 -34.95 11.40
CA ASN A 687 32.97 -34.88 12.84
C ASN A 687 32.00 -33.94 13.58
N GLU A 688 32.16 -33.83 14.90
CA GLU A 688 31.34 -32.93 15.74
C GLU A 688 31.36 -31.46 15.28
N ALA A 689 32.48 -30.96 14.75
CA ALA A 689 32.53 -29.59 14.25
C ALA A 689 31.65 -29.40 13.01
N SER A 690 31.55 -30.42 12.15
CA SER A 690 30.64 -30.41 10.99
C SER A 690 29.16 -30.40 11.43
N VAL A 691 28.80 -31.12 12.50
CA VAL A 691 27.45 -31.07 13.09
C VAL A 691 27.12 -29.66 13.60
N LYS A 692 28.04 -29.05 14.36
CA LYS A 692 27.87 -27.66 14.86
C LYS A 692 27.79 -26.66 13.71
N ASN A 693 28.61 -26.83 12.68
CA ASN A 693 28.61 -25.97 11.50
C ASN A 693 27.28 -26.06 10.74
N ALA A 694 26.76 -27.28 10.51
CA ALA A 694 25.45 -27.49 9.88
C ALA A 694 24.33 -26.78 10.64
N LEU A 695 24.27 -26.96 11.97
CA LEU A 695 23.30 -26.27 12.81
C LEU A 695 23.41 -24.75 12.68
N SER A 696 24.60 -24.18 12.87
CA SER A 696 24.78 -22.72 12.80
C SER A 696 24.44 -22.17 11.42
N ASN A 697 24.78 -22.88 10.34
CA ASN A 697 24.48 -22.47 8.98
C ASN A 697 22.97 -22.44 8.72
N VAL A 698 22.21 -23.45 9.16
CA VAL A 698 20.74 -23.44 9.00
C VAL A 698 20.12 -22.29 9.76
N ILE A 699 20.49 -22.10 11.03
CA ILE A 699 19.92 -21.03 11.86
C ILE A 699 20.22 -19.66 11.25
N ASN A 700 21.48 -19.39 10.85
CA ASN A 700 21.83 -18.13 10.19
C ASN A 700 21.08 -17.93 8.86
N TRP A 701 20.94 -18.98 8.05
CA TRP A 701 20.19 -18.91 6.80
C TRP A 701 18.71 -18.52 7.04
N LEU A 702 18.07 -19.11 8.06
CA LEU A 702 16.70 -18.76 8.42
C LEU A 702 16.60 -17.31 8.92
N MET A 703 17.57 -16.87 9.74
CA MET A 703 17.65 -15.50 10.28
C MET A 703 17.84 -14.46 9.17
N ASP A 704 18.75 -14.71 8.24
CA ASP A 704 19.07 -13.79 7.14
C ASP A 704 17.91 -13.68 6.13
N LYS A 705 17.12 -14.75 5.99
CA LYS A 705 15.87 -14.74 5.21
C LYS A 705 14.68 -14.13 5.95
N GLY A 706 14.85 -13.78 7.23
CA GLY A 706 13.82 -13.11 8.04
C GLY A 706 12.69 -14.02 8.52
N TYR A 707 12.82 -15.35 8.44
CA TYR A 707 11.74 -16.24 8.86
C TYR A 707 11.43 -16.12 10.35
N ARG A 708 10.13 -16.22 10.69
CA ARG A 708 9.61 -16.15 12.06
C ARG A 708 8.59 -17.25 12.36
N ASN A 709 8.23 -18.09 11.39
CA ASN A 709 7.23 -19.17 11.46
C ASN A 709 7.84 -20.58 11.57
N VAL A 710 9.06 -20.70 12.10
CA VAL A 710 9.79 -21.96 12.20
C VAL A 710 10.11 -22.25 13.66
N ILE A 711 9.93 -23.49 14.10
CA ILE A 711 10.49 -24.01 15.35
C ILE A 711 11.46 -25.16 15.04
N ILE A 712 12.52 -25.30 15.84
CA ILE A 712 13.65 -26.17 15.53
C ILE A 712 13.59 -27.45 16.35
N GLU A 713 13.62 -28.59 15.67
CA GLU A 713 13.97 -29.89 16.23
C GLU A 713 15.42 -30.19 15.88
N ILE A 714 16.31 -30.29 16.88
CA ILE A 714 17.73 -30.57 16.60
C ILE A 714 17.86 -31.91 15.87
N ASN A 715 17.34 -32.99 16.44
CA ASN A 715 17.34 -34.28 15.77
C ASN A 715 16.18 -35.17 16.19
N ASN A 716 15.78 -36.05 15.26
CA ASN A 716 14.73 -37.03 15.47
C ASN A 716 15.19 -38.11 16.47
N GLU A 717 14.49 -38.29 17.58
CA GLU A 717 14.70 -39.36 18.57
C GLU A 717 16.15 -39.40 19.09
N CYS A 718 16.58 -38.39 19.85
CA CYS A 718 17.97 -38.26 20.32
C CYS A 718 18.45 -39.40 21.24
N ASP A 719 17.55 -40.22 21.76
CA ASP A 719 17.83 -41.45 22.51
C ASP A 719 17.92 -42.70 21.61
N HIS A 720 17.79 -42.54 20.29
CA HIS A 720 18.03 -43.62 19.34
C HIS A 720 19.51 -44.01 19.32
N GLY A 721 19.78 -45.31 19.51
CA GLY A 721 21.15 -45.86 19.59
C GLY A 721 21.93 -45.93 18.28
N ARG A 722 21.56 -45.14 17.25
CA ARG A 722 22.14 -45.20 15.89
C ARG A 722 22.85 -43.92 15.44
N TYR A 723 22.88 -42.88 16.26
CA TYR A 723 23.67 -41.68 15.95
C TYR A 723 25.16 -41.98 16.04
N ASP A 724 25.90 -41.62 14.99
CA ASP A 724 27.36 -41.77 14.92
C ASP A 724 28.07 -40.66 15.72
N HIS A 725 27.43 -39.49 15.83
CA HIS A 725 27.95 -38.37 16.60
C HIS A 725 27.35 -38.31 18.01
N THR A 726 28.18 -38.53 19.04
CA THR A 726 27.72 -38.50 20.45
C THR A 726 27.06 -37.20 20.87
N ILE A 727 27.37 -36.07 20.22
CA ILE A 727 26.72 -34.78 20.51
C ILE A 727 25.22 -34.79 20.12
N LEU A 728 24.81 -35.66 19.20
CA LEU A 728 23.41 -35.86 18.78
C LEU A 728 22.63 -36.79 19.72
N THR A 729 23.26 -37.29 20.79
CA THR A 729 22.61 -38.25 21.71
C THR A 729 22.09 -37.57 22.97
N ALA A 730 21.05 -38.12 23.59
CA ALA A 730 20.36 -37.57 24.77
C ALA A 730 21.28 -37.05 25.91
N PRO A 731 22.43 -37.70 26.25
CA PRO A 731 23.35 -37.15 27.24
C PRO A 731 23.96 -35.79 26.88
N ARG A 732 24.13 -35.46 25.60
CA ARG A 732 24.86 -34.26 25.12
C ARG A 732 24.04 -33.33 24.22
N ILE A 733 22.88 -33.74 23.73
CA ILE A 733 22.08 -32.97 22.76
C ILE A 733 21.72 -31.56 23.21
N HIS A 734 21.55 -31.37 24.53
CA HIS A 734 21.35 -30.06 25.15
C HIS A 734 22.43 -29.02 24.79
N GLU A 735 23.68 -29.44 24.51
CA GLU A 735 24.74 -28.56 24.02
C GLU A 735 24.39 -27.91 22.67
N LEU A 736 23.69 -28.62 21.78
CA LEU A 736 23.26 -28.11 20.48
C LEU A 736 22.00 -27.24 20.60
N ILE A 737 21.10 -27.57 21.53
CA ILE A 737 19.94 -26.72 21.86
C ILE A 737 20.44 -25.34 22.33
N GLU A 738 21.38 -25.31 23.26
CA GLU A 738 21.95 -24.05 23.76
C GLU A 738 22.78 -23.31 22.69
N LEU A 739 23.48 -24.04 21.81
CA LEU A 739 24.17 -23.42 20.66
C LEU A 739 23.17 -22.73 19.72
N ALA A 740 22.07 -23.38 19.35
CA ALA A 740 21.05 -22.78 18.48
C ALA A 740 20.42 -21.54 19.12
N LYS A 741 20.10 -21.61 20.42
CA LYS A 741 19.54 -20.49 21.19
C LYS A 741 20.50 -19.31 21.33
N SER A 742 21.82 -19.55 21.27
CA SER A 742 22.85 -18.49 21.34
C SER A 742 22.95 -17.65 20.07
N ILE A 743 22.33 -18.09 18.96
CA ILE A 743 22.30 -17.35 17.70
C ILE A 743 21.08 -16.43 17.72
N GLU A 744 21.32 -15.17 18.09
CA GLU A 744 20.30 -14.13 18.22
C GLU A 744 20.65 -12.93 17.33
N LYS A 745 19.65 -12.33 16.69
CA LYS A 745 19.79 -11.12 15.85
C LYS A 745 18.60 -10.22 16.14
N ASP A 746 18.89 -8.96 16.49
CA ASP A 746 17.88 -7.93 16.77
C ASP A 746 16.82 -8.35 17.80
N GLY A 747 17.21 -9.05 18.86
CA GLY A 747 16.31 -9.51 19.93
C GLY A 747 15.51 -10.77 19.60
N PHE A 748 15.71 -11.37 18.42
CA PHE A 748 15.02 -12.59 17.99
C PHE A 748 15.95 -13.80 17.98
N ARG A 749 15.43 -14.94 18.44
CA ARG A 749 16.00 -16.29 18.27
C ARG A 749 14.89 -17.29 17.99
N PHE A 750 15.22 -18.40 17.33
CA PHE A 750 14.26 -19.49 17.14
C PHE A 750 13.96 -20.24 18.45
N LEU A 751 12.78 -20.84 18.51
CA LEU A 751 12.38 -21.79 19.55
C LEU A 751 12.99 -23.15 19.24
N VAL A 752 13.60 -23.81 20.22
CA VAL A 752 14.42 -25.00 19.99
C VAL A 752 14.08 -26.14 20.95
N GLY A 753 13.98 -27.36 20.42
CA GLY A 753 13.81 -28.60 21.15
C GLY A 753 14.41 -29.79 20.40
N THR A 754 14.10 -31.00 20.86
CA THR A 754 14.50 -32.27 20.22
C THR A 754 13.53 -33.36 20.66
N SER A 755 13.38 -34.43 19.88
CA SER A 755 12.47 -35.53 20.19
C SER A 755 13.13 -36.75 20.82
N PHE A 756 12.29 -37.66 21.33
CA PHE A 756 12.62 -38.94 21.94
C PHE A 756 11.78 -40.05 21.28
N ASN A 757 12.30 -41.28 21.27
CA ASN A 757 11.60 -42.45 20.76
C ASN A 757 10.20 -42.62 21.37
N GLY A 758 9.34 -43.27 20.60
CA GLY A 758 8.06 -43.76 21.09
C GLY A 758 8.17 -44.53 22.41
N GLY A 759 7.32 -44.19 23.37
CA GLY A 759 7.32 -44.79 24.70
C GLY A 759 8.40 -44.27 25.67
N SER A 760 9.22 -43.30 25.25
CA SER A 760 10.27 -42.70 26.08
C SER A 760 9.95 -41.27 26.49
N ILE A 761 10.41 -40.86 27.68
CA ILE A 761 10.30 -39.47 28.15
C ILE A 761 11.66 -38.77 28.12
N PRO A 762 11.69 -37.43 27.99
CA PRO A 762 12.95 -36.69 27.96
C PRO A 762 13.76 -36.78 29.25
N THR A 763 15.06 -36.51 29.15
CA THR A 763 15.95 -36.37 30.31
C THR A 763 15.98 -34.94 30.85
N ASN A 764 16.26 -34.77 32.14
CA ASN A 764 16.29 -33.45 32.81
C ASN A 764 17.19 -32.41 32.11
N ASN A 765 18.34 -32.81 31.57
CA ASN A 765 19.24 -31.90 30.83
C ASN A 765 18.61 -31.35 29.54
N VAL A 766 17.80 -32.16 28.84
CA VAL A 766 17.07 -31.72 27.66
C VAL A 766 15.92 -30.82 28.06
N VAL A 767 15.08 -31.26 29.02
CA VAL A 767 13.94 -30.48 29.53
C VAL A 767 14.36 -29.08 30.00
N LYS A 768 15.49 -28.99 30.70
CA LYS A 768 16.05 -27.72 31.17
C LYS A 768 16.36 -26.75 30.03
N SER A 769 16.81 -27.27 28.89
CA SER A 769 17.40 -26.50 27.80
C SER A 769 16.38 -26.16 26.70
N SER A 770 15.39 -27.02 26.46
CA SER A 770 14.40 -26.87 25.39
C SER A 770 13.35 -25.79 25.66
N ASP A 771 12.88 -25.09 24.62
CA ASP A 771 11.75 -24.16 24.72
C ASP A 771 10.39 -24.87 24.75
N PHE A 772 10.31 -26.06 24.12
CA PHE A 772 9.16 -26.96 24.07
C PHE A 772 9.64 -28.42 24.10
N ILE A 773 8.73 -29.36 24.37
CA ILE A 773 9.05 -30.79 24.46
C ILE A 773 8.43 -31.55 23.29
N LEU A 774 9.25 -32.40 22.64
CA LEU A 774 8.81 -33.37 21.65
C LEU A 774 8.95 -34.80 22.21
N ILE A 775 7.89 -35.59 22.08
CA ILE A 775 7.86 -37.03 22.39
C ILE A 775 7.08 -37.73 21.28
N HIS A 776 7.33 -39.02 21.02
CA HIS A 776 6.59 -39.74 19.98
C HIS A 776 5.55 -40.71 20.57
N GLY A 777 4.50 -40.98 19.80
CA GLY A 777 3.42 -41.93 20.12
C GLY A 777 3.50 -43.25 19.35
N ASN A 778 4.37 -43.35 18.34
CA ASN A 778 4.60 -44.60 17.62
C ASN A 778 5.04 -45.73 18.57
N GLY A 779 4.50 -46.93 18.39
CA GLY A 779 4.76 -48.08 19.28
C GLY A 779 4.15 -47.96 20.68
N VAL A 780 3.33 -46.95 20.96
CA VAL A 780 2.56 -46.80 22.21
C VAL A 780 1.14 -47.33 22.02
N ASP A 781 0.97 -48.64 22.15
CA ASP A 781 -0.28 -49.35 21.81
C ASP A 781 -1.50 -49.03 22.70
N HIS A 782 -1.29 -48.39 23.86
CA HIS A 782 -2.36 -48.11 24.82
C HIS A 782 -2.44 -46.61 25.11
N PRO A 783 -3.58 -45.92 24.84
CA PRO A 783 -3.71 -44.47 25.04
C PRO A 783 -3.39 -44.00 26.47
N ALA A 784 -3.63 -44.83 27.49
CA ALA A 784 -3.26 -44.53 28.87
C ALA A 784 -1.74 -44.29 29.08
N MET A 785 -0.89 -44.88 28.23
CA MET A 785 0.55 -44.65 28.26
C MET A 785 0.92 -43.26 27.74
N ILE A 786 0.18 -42.70 26.76
CA ILE A 786 0.37 -41.30 26.32
C ILE A 786 0.13 -40.35 27.49
N THR A 787 -1.00 -40.52 28.20
CA THR A 787 -1.31 -39.76 29.41
C THR A 787 -0.21 -39.88 30.47
N GLU A 788 0.29 -41.08 30.70
CA GLU A 788 1.35 -41.34 31.68
C GLU A 788 2.69 -40.70 31.27
N MET A 789 3.09 -40.78 30.00
CA MET A 789 4.31 -40.15 29.49
C MET A 789 4.28 -38.64 29.67
N ILE A 790 3.16 -37.99 29.34
CA ILE A 790 2.96 -36.54 29.52
C ILE A 790 3.05 -36.19 31.02
N ARG A 791 2.37 -36.97 31.88
CA ARG A 791 2.41 -36.76 33.33
C ARG A 791 3.81 -36.93 33.91
N LEU A 792 4.55 -37.96 33.50
CA LEU A 792 5.92 -38.20 33.95
C LEU A 792 6.87 -37.11 33.48
N THR A 793 6.71 -36.62 32.25
CA THR A 793 7.48 -35.51 31.70
C THR A 793 7.27 -34.23 32.53
N ARG A 794 6.01 -33.87 32.83
CA ARG A 794 5.69 -32.72 33.70
C ARG A 794 6.23 -32.87 35.13
N ASN A 795 6.45 -34.10 35.59
CA ASN A 795 6.99 -34.41 36.92
C ASN A 795 8.53 -34.40 36.99
N LEU A 796 9.24 -34.21 35.88
CA LEU A 796 10.69 -34.08 35.88
C LEU A 796 11.11 -32.82 36.65
N THR A 797 12.20 -32.92 37.39
CA THR A 797 12.64 -31.85 38.33
C THR A 797 13.01 -30.55 37.63
N GLU A 798 13.44 -30.61 36.36
CA GLU A 798 13.79 -29.43 35.56
C GLU A 798 12.62 -28.94 34.68
N TYR A 799 11.44 -29.58 34.74
CA TYR A 799 10.28 -29.13 33.97
C TYR A 799 9.78 -27.78 34.46
N ARG A 800 9.51 -26.90 33.51
CA ARG A 800 8.79 -25.64 33.68
C ARG A 800 7.59 -25.65 32.72
N PRO A 801 6.52 -24.88 32.99
CA PRO A 801 5.39 -24.77 32.06
C PRO A 801 5.89 -24.44 30.64
N MET A 802 5.70 -25.37 29.71
CA MET A 802 6.03 -25.27 28.30
C MET A 802 5.20 -26.26 27.48
N PRO A 803 4.99 -26.06 26.18
CA PRO A 803 4.19 -26.97 25.40
C PRO A 803 4.85 -28.35 25.30
N ILE A 804 4.02 -29.39 25.39
CA ILE A 804 4.38 -30.77 25.04
C ILE A 804 3.64 -31.09 23.73
N LEU A 805 4.38 -31.57 22.75
CA LEU A 805 3.87 -31.89 21.42
C LEU A 805 4.31 -33.29 21.02
N ILE A 806 3.35 -34.12 20.66
CA ILE A 806 3.59 -35.36 19.96
C ILE A 806 3.64 -35.03 18.47
N ASN A 807 4.82 -35.07 17.85
CA ASN A 807 5.02 -34.77 16.41
C ASN A 807 4.98 -36.03 15.52
N GLU A 808 4.97 -37.22 16.11
CA GLU A 808 5.01 -38.49 15.38
C GLU A 808 4.15 -39.55 16.08
N ASP A 809 3.07 -39.99 15.45
CA ASP A 809 2.24 -41.09 15.93
C ASP A 809 1.48 -41.79 14.77
N ASP A 810 1.65 -43.10 14.65
CA ASP A 810 1.10 -43.96 13.59
C ASP A 810 -0.15 -44.75 14.01
N HIS A 811 -0.94 -44.23 14.96
CA HIS A 811 -2.23 -44.80 15.33
C HIS A 811 -3.39 -44.14 14.57
N TYR A 812 -4.24 -44.97 13.94
CA TYR A 812 -5.24 -44.54 12.95
C TYR A 812 -6.71 -44.70 13.40
N GLY A 813 -6.95 -45.12 14.65
CA GLY A 813 -8.29 -45.39 15.21
C GLY A 813 -9.07 -44.12 15.60
N PHE A 814 -9.24 -43.18 14.68
CA PHE A 814 -9.79 -41.85 14.97
C PHE A 814 -11.27 -41.86 15.41
N ASP A 815 -12.01 -42.91 15.05
CA ASP A 815 -13.41 -43.12 15.45
C ASP A 815 -13.55 -43.76 16.85
N ASP A 816 -12.46 -44.30 17.41
CA ASP A 816 -12.48 -44.91 18.73
C ASP A 816 -12.62 -43.83 19.81
N ALA A 817 -13.46 -44.11 20.82
CA ALA A 817 -13.69 -43.19 21.94
C ALA A 817 -12.42 -42.91 22.76
N GLU A 818 -11.47 -43.85 22.76
CA GLU A 818 -10.15 -43.73 23.34
C GLU A 818 -9.09 -44.09 22.30
N ASN A 819 -8.27 -43.12 21.92
CA ASN A 819 -7.09 -43.28 21.07
C ASN A 819 -5.99 -42.31 21.51
N ASN A 820 -4.79 -42.42 20.94
CA ASN A 820 -3.65 -41.61 21.36
C ASN A 820 -3.84 -40.10 21.16
N LEU A 821 -4.50 -39.68 20.07
CA LEU A 821 -4.87 -38.28 19.83
C LEU A 821 -5.80 -37.76 20.94
N VAL A 822 -6.83 -38.52 21.29
CA VAL A 822 -7.76 -38.17 22.38
C VAL A 822 -7.05 -38.10 23.73
N ALA A 823 -6.18 -39.06 24.04
CA ALA A 823 -5.41 -39.07 25.28
C ALA A 823 -4.44 -37.89 25.39
N ALA A 824 -3.81 -37.48 24.28
CA ALA A 824 -2.96 -36.29 24.22
C ALA A 824 -3.76 -35.01 24.52
N ILE A 825 -4.92 -34.84 23.87
CA ILE A 825 -5.82 -33.70 24.08
C ILE A 825 -6.30 -33.63 25.54
N GLN A 826 -6.75 -34.74 26.11
CA GLN A 826 -7.17 -34.81 27.51
C GLN A 826 -6.04 -34.46 28.50
N SER A 827 -4.80 -34.67 28.06
CA SER A 827 -3.59 -34.34 28.82
C SER A 827 -3.03 -32.96 28.47
N TYR A 828 -3.74 -32.15 27.69
CA TYR A 828 -3.30 -30.84 27.18
C TYR A 828 -1.91 -30.91 26.54
N ALA A 829 -1.77 -31.79 25.54
CA ALA A 829 -0.61 -31.90 24.69
C ALA A 829 -1.04 -31.89 23.22
N SER A 830 -0.20 -31.31 22.37
CA SER A 830 -0.43 -31.30 20.92
C SER A 830 -0.15 -32.69 20.34
N TRP A 831 -0.74 -33.01 19.19
CA TRP A 831 -0.62 -34.33 18.56
C TRP A 831 -0.38 -34.24 17.05
N GLY A 832 0.32 -35.23 16.51
CA GLY A 832 0.93 -35.21 15.18
C GLY A 832 0.73 -36.52 14.44
N TYR A 833 0.17 -36.44 13.23
CA TYR A 833 -0.15 -37.61 12.41
C TYR A 833 1.07 -38.13 11.65
N PHE A 834 1.40 -39.41 11.83
CA PHE A 834 2.43 -40.10 11.06
C PHE A 834 1.83 -41.24 10.22
N ASP A 835 1.88 -41.08 8.90
CA ASP A 835 1.26 -42.03 7.95
C ASP A 835 2.26 -42.52 6.92
N TYR A 836 2.52 -43.82 6.91
CA TYR A 836 3.36 -44.46 5.91
C TYR A 836 2.59 -45.47 5.06
N ARG A 837 3.05 -45.68 3.84
CA ARG A 837 2.48 -46.65 2.91
C ARG A 837 2.85 -48.07 3.34
N ARG A 838 1.84 -48.91 3.54
CA ARG A 838 2.02 -50.32 3.91
C ARG A 838 2.27 -51.19 2.67
N ALA A 839 2.80 -52.39 2.90
CA ALA A 839 3.06 -53.32 1.81
C ALA A 839 1.78 -53.66 1.02
N GLY A 840 1.81 -53.44 -0.29
CA GLY A 840 0.68 -53.68 -1.20
C GLY A 840 -0.31 -52.52 -1.32
N GLU A 841 -0.15 -51.43 -0.55
CA GLU A 841 -0.96 -50.23 -0.70
C GLU A 841 -0.58 -49.44 -1.97
N PRO A 842 -1.55 -48.75 -2.60
CA PRO A 842 -1.29 -47.93 -3.78
C PRO A 842 -0.53 -46.63 -3.42
N PHE A 843 -0.06 -45.92 -4.46
CA PHE A 843 0.71 -44.68 -4.31
C PHE A 843 -0.03 -43.57 -3.53
N GLN A 844 -1.35 -43.54 -3.56
CA GLN A 844 -2.15 -42.53 -2.86
C GLN A 844 -2.08 -42.65 -1.33
N GLU A 845 -1.71 -43.82 -0.80
CA GLU A 845 -1.61 -44.06 0.64
C GLU A 845 -0.28 -43.55 1.23
N GLY A 846 -0.36 -43.01 2.45
CA GLY A 846 0.79 -42.50 3.20
C GLY A 846 1.19 -41.07 2.86
N PHE A 847 1.72 -40.36 3.86
CA PHE A 847 2.42 -39.08 3.72
C PHE A 847 3.94 -39.20 3.84
N GLN A 848 4.45 -40.34 4.30
CA GLN A 848 5.89 -40.55 4.52
C GLN A 848 6.61 -41.21 3.34
N SER A 849 5.96 -42.18 2.69
CA SER A 849 6.63 -43.12 1.78
C SER A 849 6.71 -42.60 0.35
N LEU A 850 7.93 -42.50 -0.20
CA LEU A 850 8.17 -41.93 -1.52
C LEU A 850 7.87 -42.90 -2.69
N PRO A 851 7.46 -42.37 -3.85
CA PRO A 851 6.96 -40.99 -4.03
C PRO A 851 5.66 -40.80 -3.24
N VAL A 852 5.34 -39.58 -2.82
CA VAL A 852 4.14 -39.28 -1.99
C VAL A 852 3.08 -38.56 -2.84
N ASP A 853 1.81 -38.94 -2.64
CA ASP A 853 0.67 -38.11 -3.01
C ASP A 853 0.36 -37.16 -1.84
N TRP A 854 0.66 -35.87 -1.99
CA TRP A 854 0.50 -34.90 -0.90
C TRP A 854 -0.95 -34.45 -0.68
N SER A 855 -1.88 -34.80 -1.57
CA SER A 855 -3.31 -34.47 -1.41
C SER A 855 -4.01 -35.33 -0.35
N ILE A 856 -5.18 -34.89 0.10
CA ILE A 856 -6.06 -35.66 1.00
C ILE A 856 -6.84 -36.71 0.16
N SER A 857 -6.13 -37.66 -0.44
CA SER A 857 -6.69 -38.57 -1.46
C SER A 857 -7.08 -39.95 -0.97
N SER A 858 -6.56 -40.40 0.18
CA SER A 858 -6.79 -41.75 0.69
C SER A 858 -7.77 -41.76 1.86
N THR A 859 -8.48 -42.88 2.06
CA THR A 859 -9.42 -43.02 3.18
C THR A 859 -8.74 -42.75 4.53
N ARG A 860 -7.48 -43.18 4.68
CA ARG A 860 -6.74 -42.99 5.93
C ARG A 860 -6.41 -41.52 6.19
N LYS A 861 -6.01 -40.78 5.13
CA LYS A 861 -5.80 -39.33 5.17
C LYS A 861 -7.10 -38.58 5.45
N MET A 862 -8.18 -38.93 4.75
CA MET A 862 -9.50 -38.33 4.94
C MET A 862 -9.97 -38.51 6.39
N ASN A 863 -9.85 -39.71 6.98
CA ASN A 863 -10.25 -39.94 8.37
C ASN A 863 -9.48 -39.04 9.36
N PHE A 864 -8.18 -38.83 9.15
CA PHE A 864 -7.39 -37.91 9.98
C PHE A 864 -7.92 -36.46 9.88
N PHE A 865 -8.09 -35.96 8.66
CA PHE A 865 -8.53 -34.58 8.45
C PHE A 865 -10.01 -34.34 8.82
N GLU A 866 -10.89 -35.33 8.62
CA GLU A 866 -12.26 -35.31 9.14
C GLU A 866 -12.23 -35.16 10.67
N LYS A 867 -11.37 -35.93 11.36
CA LYS A 867 -11.22 -35.84 12.82
C LYS A 867 -10.60 -34.52 13.28
N LEU A 868 -9.60 -34.03 12.57
CA LEU A 868 -8.95 -32.76 12.87
C LEU A 868 -9.95 -31.59 12.76
N SER A 869 -10.70 -31.53 11.65
CA SER A 869 -11.74 -30.53 11.44
C SER A 869 -12.83 -30.58 12.52
N GLU A 870 -13.25 -31.76 12.97
CA GLU A 870 -14.16 -31.94 14.12
C GLU A 870 -13.59 -31.29 15.40
N ILE A 871 -12.33 -31.61 15.73
CA ILE A 871 -11.63 -31.11 16.92
C ILE A 871 -11.49 -29.58 16.86
N THR A 872 -11.06 -29.05 15.73
CA THR A 872 -10.79 -27.62 15.55
C THR A 872 -12.04 -26.79 15.29
N GLY A 873 -13.17 -27.43 14.98
CA GLY A 873 -14.47 -26.76 14.78
C GLY A 873 -14.68 -26.21 13.36
N LEU A 874 -14.10 -26.86 12.36
CA LEU A 874 -14.25 -26.53 10.94
C LEU A 874 -15.21 -27.52 10.27
N GLU A 875 -15.86 -27.10 9.19
CA GLU A 875 -16.71 -28.00 8.39
C GLU A 875 -15.83 -29.00 7.61
N SER A 876 -16.13 -30.30 7.76
CA SER A 876 -15.49 -31.37 6.99
C SER A 876 -15.99 -31.40 5.54
N PHE A 877 -15.20 -31.92 4.61
CA PHE A 877 -15.60 -32.11 3.21
C PHE A 877 -16.96 -32.83 3.07
N PRO A 878 -17.79 -32.48 2.07
CA PRO A 878 -18.83 -33.39 1.59
C PRO A 878 -18.16 -34.57 0.88
N ARG A 879 -18.56 -35.80 1.27
CA ARG A 879 -18.10 -37.05 0.66
C ARG A 879 -18.54 -37.23 -0.79
#